data_AF-A0A422PHY6-F1
#
_entry.id   AF-A0A422PHY6-F1
#
_cell.length_a   1.000
_cell.length_b   1.000
_cell.length_c   1.000
_cell.angle_alpha   90.00
_cell.angle_beta   90.00
_cell.angle_gamma   90.00
#
_symmetry.space_group_name_H-M   'P 1'
#
loop_
_entity.id
_entity.type
_entity.pdbx_description
1 polymer ?
#
loop_
_entity_poly.entity_id
_entity_poly.type
_entity_poly.pdbx_seq_one_letter_code
_entity_poly.pdbx_strand_id
1 'polypeptide(L)'
;MSTAVLAARACARTILWQSLRLADFHGAVPHVLLVVDRSPCALQKVLLEGYLRELELVNGAPPDAAGGGPLRVDLDPAAPTPCFSAGLDKDWRVTYGVLPFRAASFLEEVRALQAFLRQCGPPVAAEEEAGGGGRWSEERRKSAFESLAPLLAPYAAAAAASGEAAGDCGAWRGELLHALPAGPPRELLGCILIQRHAFQNELEKYRLRLDLFNMGLRVAEHNHLECMSRTADALAGGKDGGSRERCLEEEEIIHYMQSCSLQPQVAESVGRAIADSIDAWSWKRHSVAADGGEGVTVDVVPPASFSEALANADVLSVYNAGVLRWEGGSGAESTRRSRAEADGSAAALKISGPGAPLRIVCHDGKVLSFEGGLEDCLLNTGYYAAAHTEERNCVRRHRQRFPVSAAAEPTKEEGEGEGYTAPEPGASEAEKRGRLKKKEYLATLKLTGRKTAAGRASSPSDGNDEGVRRGGHDCGACVGSSIGGTFPVGEVISESFDLSKLNGTCSVFAYPSLFKEVTMSDPEPVAMRIEKGVVTDIGPNAPAELVELIGLVRQAEGACYVRELGIGLSPHVGRGRVVSDVSAFERQFGVHISLGQRHPLFVKQPGKRNADGSMAVRVEGPVLKRKAGKYHIDVFLDAARLEMGAFVVDFTKGVCAAPPSAAAAATRA
;
A
#
# COMPACT_ATOMS: atom_id res chain seq x y z
N MET A 1 -5.36 5.74 28.73
CA MET A 1 -5.28 5.88 27.27
C MET A 1 -6.37 5.01 26.66
N SER A 2 -7.23 5.54 25.79
CA SER A 2 -8.29 4.73 25.15
C SER A 2 -7.71 3.62 24.29
N THR A 3 -8.49 2.56 24.07
CA THR A 3 -8.11 1.43 23.21
C THR A 3 -7.80 1.90 21.78
N ALA A 4 -8.56 2.85 21.25
CA ALA A 4 -8.31 3.44 19.94
C ALA A 4 -6.93 4.12 19.86
N VAL A 5 -6.52 4.92 20.85
CA VAL A 5 -5.20 5.58 20.82
C VAL A 5 -4.06 4.56 20.97
N LEU A 6 -4.26 3.50 21.76
CA LEU A 6 -3.28 2.41 21.86
C LEU A 6 -3.11 1.68 20.52
N ALA A 7 -4.21 1.38 19.83
CA ALA A 7 -4.17 0.77 18.50
C ALA A 7 -3.56 1.73 17.45
N ALA A 8 -3.87 3.03 17.51
CA ALA A 8 -3.28 4.06 16.65
C ALA A 8 -1.76 4.12 16.80
N ARG A 9 -1.26 4.03 18.04
CA ARG A 9 0.17 3.98 18.32
C ARG A 9 0.83 2.71 17.79
N ALA A 10 0.17 1.55 17.90
CA ALA A 10 0.68 0.31 17.33
C ALA A 10 0.75 0.36 15.78
N CYS A 11 -0.29 0.92 15.15
CA CYS A 11 -0.31 1.26 13.72
C CYS A 11 0.88 2.17 13.35
N ALA A 12 1.01 3.32 14.01
CA ALA A 12 2.08 4.28 13.75
C ALA A 12 3.48 3.67 13.90
N ARG A 13 3.71 2.87 14.96
CA ARG A 13 4.98 2.18 15.20
C ARG A 13 5.34 1.24 14.05
N THR A 14 4.36 0.46 13.59
CA THR A 14 4.52 -0.50 12.50
C THR A 14 4.85 0.24 11.21
N ILE A 15 4.08 1.27 10.87
CA ILE A 15 4.26 2.01 9.62
C ILE A 15 5.58 2.79 9.63
N LEU A 16 5.87 3.59 10.66
CA LEU A 16 7.09 4.41 10.73
C LEU A 16 8.36 3.57 10.76
N TRP A 17 8.40 2.54 11.60
CA TRP A 17 9.66 1.91 11.99
C TRP A 17 9.88 0.54 11.36
N GLN A 18 8.82 -0.21 11.03
CA GLN A 18 8.95 -1.54 10.44
C GLN A 18 8.75 -1.54 8.93
N SER A 19 7.73 -0.81 8.45
CA SER A 19 7.43 -0.71 7.02
C SER A 19 8.30 0.36 6.34
N LEU A 20 8.19 1.61 6.80
CA LEU A 20 8.95 2.72 6.24
C LEU A 20 10.37 2.76 6.77
N ARG A 21 10.73 1.99 7.81
CA ARG A 21 12.12 1.82 8.31
C ARG A 21 12.86 3.13 8.57
N LEU A 22 12.19 4.14 9.11
CA LEU A 22 12.77 5.48 9.27
C LEU A 22 13.96 5.50 10.23
N ALA A 23 14.01 4.59 11.20
CA ALA A 23 15.12 4.47 12.16
C ALA A 23 16.42 3.96 11.53
N ASP A 24 16.34 3.30 10.36
CA ASP A 24 17.51 2.80 9.64
C ASP A 24 18.16 3.89 8.77
N PHE A 25 17.50 5.03 8.61
CA PHE A 25 18.05 6.15 7.86
C PHE A 25 19.14 6.86 8.67
N HIS A 26 20.33 7.01 8.08
CA HIS A 26 21.50 7.54 8.76
C HIS A 26 22.17 8.68 7.98
N GLY A 27 22.93 9.50 8.74
CA GLY A 27 23.70 10.64 8.26
C GLY A 27 22.93 11.97 8.21
N ALA A 28 21.64 11.96 8.47
CA ALA A 28 20.82 13.16 8.70
C ALA A 28 19.63 12.82 9.59
N VAL A 29 19.08 13.82 10.27
CA VAL A 29 17.82 13.70 11.01
C VAL A 29 16.67 13.63 10.01
N PRO A 30 15.92 12.51 9.94
CA PRO A 30 14.77 12.42 9.06
C PRO A 30 13.65 13.37 9.53
N HIS A 31 12.97 13.96 8.56
CA HIS A 31 11.75 14.72 8.74
C HIS A 31 10.57 13.95 8.12
N VAL A 32 9.45 13.88 8.83
CA VAL A 32 8.23 13.18 8.40
C VAL A 32 7.06 14.15 8.32
N LEU A 33 6.37 14.19 7.19
CA LEU A 33 5.13 14.94 7.03
C LEU A 33 3.92 14.04 7.29
N LEU A 34 3.04 14.47 8.18
CA LEU A 34 1.71 13.93 8.42
C LEU A 34 0.70 14.82 7.71
N VAL A 35 0.13 14.33 6.62
CA VAL A 35 -0.76 15.10 5.75
C VAL A 35 -2.19 14.67 6.02
N VAL A 36 -3.03 15.60 6.43
CA VAL A 36 -4.40 15.31 6.90
C VAL A 36 -5.38 16.28 6.23
N ASP A 37 -6.65 15.92 6.12
CA ASP A 37 -7.70 16.83 5.66
C ASP A 37 -7.84 18.06 6.57
N ARG A 38 -8.29 19.19 6.02
CA ARG A 38 -8.51 20.43 6.80
C ARG A 38 -9.56 20.26 7.89
N SER A 39 -10.61 19.50 7.61
CA SER A 39 -11.64 19.08 8.57
C SER A 39 -11.58 17.54 8.63
N PRO A 40 -10.73 16.99 9.52
CA PRO A 40 -10.53 15.55 9.62
C PRO A 40 -11.73 14.87 10.29
N CYS A 41 -12.04 13.64 9.87
CA CYS A 41 -12.95 12.77 10.61
C CYS A 41 -12.30 12.25 11.91
N ALA A 42 -13.08 11.65 12.81
CA ALA A 42 -12.60 11.11 14.08
C ALA A 42 -11.47 10.10 13.89
N LEU A 43 -11.58 9.18 12.92
CA LEU A 43 -10.54 8.19 12.64
C LEU A 43 -9.21 8.85 12.22
N GLN A 44 -9.24 9.92 11.40
CA GLN A 44 -8.03 10.67 11.04
C GLN A 44 -7.37 11.34 12.24
N LYS A 45 -8.16 11.93 13.15
CA LYS A 45 -7.65 12.58 14.37
C LYS A 45 -6.98 11.59 15.30
N VAL A 46 -7.57 10.41 15.47
CA VAL A 46 -7.01 9.34 16.31
C VAL A 46 -5.71 8.78 15.70
N LEU A 47 -5.67 8.56 14.38
CA LEU A 47 -4.43 8.16 13.68
C LEU A 47 -3.33 9.20 13.83
N LEU A 48 -3.66 10.48 13.59
CA LEU A 48 -2.73 11.60 13.76
C LEU A 48 -2.13 11.61 15.16
N GLU A 49 -2.96 11.49 16.20
CA GLU A 49 -2.50 11.41 17.58
C GLU A 49 -1.55 10.22 17.80
N GLY A 50 -1.87 9.05 17.24
CA GLY A 50 -1.01 7.86 17.29
C GLY A 50 0.40 8.12 16.74
N TYR A 51 0.49 8.75 15.57
CA TYR A 51 1.77 9.13 14.97
C TYR A 51 2.54 10.13 15.81
N LEU A 52 1.89 11.19 16.29
CA LEU A 52 2.52 12.23 17.08
C LEU A 52 3.13 11.67 18.36
N ARG A 53 2.40 10.80 19.08
CA ARG A 53 2.87 10.15 20.31
C ARG A 53 4.06 9.21 20.07
N GLU A 54 4.05 8.42 18.99
CA GLU A 54 5.19 7.54 18.68
C GLU A 54 6.44 8.32 18.25
N LEU A 55 6.26 9.41 17.49
CA LEU A 55 7.36 10.30 17.12
C LEU A 55 7.95 11.03 18.33
N GLU A 56 7.14 11.40 19.31
CA GLU A 56 7.65 12.00 20.56
C GLU A 56 8.37 11.01 21.46
N LEU A 57 7.84 9.80 21.55
CA LEU A 57 8.45 8.72 22.32
C LEU A 57 9.88 8.41 21.84
N VAL A 58 10.10 8.31 20.52
CA VAL A 58 11.45 8.03 19.97
C VAL A 58 12.43 9.18 20.23
N ASN A 59 11.92 10.40 20.38
CA ASN A 59 12.72 11.58 20.68
C ASN A 59 12.98 11.79 22.16
N GLY A 60 12.50 10.89 23.03
CA GLY A 60 12.67 11.01 24.48
C GLY A 60 11.98 12.23 25.08
N ALA A 61 11.01 12.82 24.36
CA ALA A 61 10.13 13.81 24.95
C ALA A 61 9.44 13.15 26.16
N PRO A 62 9.32 13.85 27.30
CA PRO A 62 8.64 13.29 28.45
C PRO A 62 7.26 12.86 27.95
N PRO A 63 6.89 11.58 28.12
CA PRO A 63 5.52 11.20 27.82
C PRO A 63 4.67 12.11 28.70
N ASP A 64 3.84 12.97 28.10
CA ASP A 64 2.83 13.71 28.86
C ASP A 64 2.25 12.72 29.86
N ALA A 65 2.42 13.03 31.15
CA ALA A 65 2.39 12.06 32.24
C ALA A 65 1.33 10.98 31.98
N ALA A 66 1.79 9.76 31.67
CA ALA A 66 0.94 8.60 31.45
C ALA A 66 -0.15 8.70 30.35
N GLY A 67 0.11 9.26 29.17
CA GLY A 67 -0.71 8.97 27.97
C GLY A 67 -2.21 9.30 28.08
N GLY A 68 -2.56 10.18 29.02
CA GLY A 68 -3.92 10.64 29.34
C GLY A 68 -4.20 12.08 28.93
N GLY A 69 -3.23 12.76 28.28
CA GLY A 69 -3.45 14.09 27.72
C GLY A 69 -4.54 14.09 26.63
N PRO A 70 -5.26 15.21 26.46
CA PRO A 70 -6.26 15.37 25.41
C PRO A 70 -5.63 15.19 24.02
N LEU A 71 -6.44 14.83 23.04
CA LEU A 71 -6.00 14.79 21.64
C LEU A 71 -5.57 16.20 21.20
N ARG A 72 -4.53 16.29 20.36
CA ARG A 72 -4.09 17.56 19.78
C ARG A 72 -5.09 18.20 18.83
N VAL A 73 -6.00 17.40 18.29
CA VAL A 73 -7.15 17.84 17.52
C VAL A 73 -8.39 17.32 18.23
N ASP A 74 -9.26 18.22 18.67
CA ASP A 74 -10.51 17.87 19.37
C ASP A 74 -11.39 16.97 18.50
N LEU A 75 -12.11 16.02 19.12
CA LEU A 75 -13.02 15.11 18.40
C LEU A 75 -14.19 15.83 17.73
N ASP A 76 -14.51 17.07 18.10
CA ASP A 76 -15.49 17.93 17.43
C ASP A 76 -15.30 17.89 15.90
N PRO A 77 -16.27 17.39 15.13
CA PRO A 77 -16.17 17.32 13.67
C PRO A 77 -15.79 18.65 12.99
N ALA A 78 -16.06 19.79 13.62
CA ALA A 78 -15.69 21.12 13.13
C ALA A 78 -14.24 21.52 13.44
N ALA A 79 -13.54 20.83 14.35
CA ALA A 79 -12.18 21.15 14.75
C ALA A 79 -11.21 20.98 13.55
N PRO A 80 -10.54 22.06 13.12
CA PRO A 80 -9.65 22.00 11.96
C PRO A 80 -8.31 21.34 12.32
N THR A 81 -7.65 20.76 11.31
CA THR A 81 -6.27 20.30 11.45
C THR A 81 -5.33 21.51 11.57
N PRO A 82 -4.48 21.58 12.62
CA PRO A 82 -3.44 22.60 12.74
C PRO A 82 -2.27 22.34 11.76
N CYS A 83 -1.60 23.41 11.33
CA CYS A 83 -0.39 23.32 10.51
C CYS A 83 0.83 23.70 11.34
N PHE A 84 1.79 22.79 11.52
CA PHE A 84 2.97 23.03 12.36
C PHE A 84 4.10 22.03 12.11
N SER A 85 5.29 22.32 12.64
CA SER A 85 6.43 21.40 12.75
C SER A 85 6.94 21.30 14.18
N ALA A 86 7.59 20.19 14.51
CA ALA A 86 8.15 19.92 15.83
C ALA A 86 9.59 19.42 15.76
N GLY A 87 10.40 19.82 16.76
CA GLY A 87 11.77 19.36 16.95
C GLY A 87 12.82 19.97 16.01
N LEU A 88 12.46 21.03 15.27
CA LEU A 88 13.36 21.66 14.29
C LEU A 88 14.57 22.37 14.93
N ASP A 89 14.45 22.82 16.17
CA ASP A 89 15.45 23.52 16.98
C ASP A 89 16.25 22.61 17.95
N LYS A 90 15.85 21.34 18.11
CA LYS A 90 16.36 20.43 19.15
C LYS A 90 17.17 19.26 18.58
N ASP A 91 17.89 18.56 19.47
CA ASP A 91 18.63 17.30 19.21
C ASP A 91 17.72 16.07 18.98
N TRP A 92 16.58 16.28 18.34
CA TRP A 92 15.62 15.23 18.05
C TRP A 92 16.20 14.23 17.05
N ARG A 93 15.93 12.94 17.30
CA ARG A 93 16.30 11.83 16.41
C ARG A 93 15.49 11.83 15.12
N VAL A 94 14.24 12.27 15.19
CA VAL A 94 13.31 12.40 14.06
C VAL A 94 12.50 13.67 14.25
N THR A 95 12.39 14.51 13.23
CA THR A 95 11.51 15.67 13.26
C THR A 95 10.25 15.42 12.45
N TYR A 96 9.20 16.18 12.66
CA TYR A 96 7.97 15.99 11.91
C TYR A 96 7.18 17.28 11.74
N GLY A 97 6.24 17.28 10.79
CA GLY A 97 5.25 18.33 10.61
C GLY A 97 3.88 17.77 10.32
N VAL A 98 2.86 18.52 10.71
CA VAL A 98 1.45 18.28 10.37
C VAL A 98 1.03 19.33 9.36
N LEU A 99 0.50 18.89 8.22
CA LEU A 99 0.13 19.73 7.10
C LEU A 99 -1.29 19.41 6.64
N PRO A 100 -2.25 20.36 6.77
CA PRO A 100 -3.55 20.24 6.13
C PRO A 100 -3.39 20.19 4.61
N PHE A 101 -3.96 19.18 3.93
CA PHE A 101 -3.79 19.00 2.49
C PHE A 101 -4.34 20.20 1.69
N ARG A 102 -3.58 20.61 0.65
CA ARG A 102 -3.92 21.69 -0.28
C ARG A 102 -3.52 21.30 -1.70
N ALA A 103 -4.43 20.72 -2.46
CA ALA A 103 -4.14 20.18 -3.80
C ALA A 103 -3.38 21.15 -4.74
N ALA A 104 -3.70 22.45 -4.68
CA ALA A 104 -3.11 23.45 -5.57
C ALA A 104 -1.62 23.72 -5.33
N SER A 105 -1.13 23.57 -4.10
CA SER A 105 0.24 23.95 -3.70
C SER A 105 1.06 22.81 -3.08
N PHE A 106 0.43 21.68 -2.75
CA PHE A 106 1.04 20.61 -1.96
C PHE A 106 2.40 20.13 -2.50
N LEU A 107 2.48 19.80 -3.79
CA LEU A 107 3.74 19.31 -4.38
C LEU A 107 4.83 20.40 -4.40
N GLU A 108 4.45 21.66 -4.58
CA GLU A 108 5.40 22.78 -4.57
C GLU A 108 5.93 23.04 -3.15
N GLU A 109 5.04 23.03 -2.16
CA GLU A 109 5.39 23.16 -0.73
C GLU A 109 6.32 22.02 -0.28
N VAL A 110 6.02 20.78 -0.65
CA VAL A 110 6.85 19.60 -0.32
C VAL A 110 8.24 19.70 -0.96
N ARG A 111 8.32 20.12 -2.23
CA ARG A 111 9.61 20.34 -2.92
C ARG A 111 10.41 21.46 -2.26
N ALA A 112 9.76 22.59 -1.95
CA ALA A 112 10.39 23.73 -1.29
C ALA A 112 10.91 23.33 0.10
N LEU A 113 10.12 22.58 0.87
CA LEU A 113 10.52 22.07 2.18
C LEU A 113 11.71 21.12 2.08
N GLN A 114 11.69 20.16 1.15
CA GLN A 114 12.82 19.24 0.96
C GLN A 114 14.09 20.00 0.58
N ALA A 115 13.98 20.95 -0.35
CA ALA A 115 15.08 21.80 -0.76
C ALA A 115 15.66 22.59 0.42
N PHE A 116 14.79 23.18 1.25
CA PHE A 116 15.19 23.94 2.43
C PHE A 116 15.84 23.07 3.51
N LEU A 117 15.27 21.91 3.84
CA LEU A 117 15.83 21.00 4.86
C LEU A 117 17.22 20.50 4.48
N ARG A 118 17.50 20.31 3.18
CA ARG A 118 18.86 19.94 2.71
C ARG A 118 19.90 21.04 2.91
N GLN A 119 19.48 22.28 3.15
CA GLN A 119 20.36 23.41 3.50
C GLN A 119 20.61 23.57 5.00
N CYS A 120 20.01 22.72 5.85
CA CYS A 120 20.21 22.72 7.30
C CYS A 120 21.46 21.92 7.70
N GLY A 121 22.09 22.30 8.81
CA GLY A 121 23.32 21.71 9.35
C GLY A 121 24.55 21.84 8.44
N PRO A 122 25.69 21.17 8.71
CA PRO A 122 26.89 21.16 7.87
C PRO A 122 26.71 20.37 6.55
N PRO A 123 27.52 20.63 5.51
CA PRO A 123 27.38 19.93 4.24
C PRO A 123 27.66 18.44 4.43
N VAL A 124 26.85 17.61 3.79
CA VAL A 124 27.09 16.15 3.76
C VAL A 124 28.10 15.89 2.64
N ALA A 125 29.13 15.07 2.87
CA ALA A 125 30.25 14.81 1.95
C ALA A 125 29.90 14.57 0.46
N ALA A 126 28.67 14.17 0.10
CA ALA A 126 28.22 14.11 -1.30
C ALA A 126 28.16 15.49 -2.01
N GLU A 127 28.01 16.59 -1.26
CA GLU A 127 27.94 17.94 -1.80
C GLU A 127 29.32 18.47 -2.23
N GLU A 128 30.41 17.94 -1.67
CA GLU A 128 31.78 18.33 -1.99
C GLU A 128 32.29 17.68 -3.29
N GLU A 129 31.88 16.43 -3.59
CA GLU A 129 32.36 15.69 -4.77
C GLU A 129 31.54 15.95 -6.05
N ALA A 130 30.25 16.32 -5.93
CA ALA A 130 29.33 16.34 -7.07
C ALA A 130 29.21 17.71 -7.78
N GLY A 131 29.90 18.76 -7.32
CA GLY A 131 29.87 20.09 -7.95
C GLY A 131 28.48 20.72 -8.13
N GLY A 132 27.45 20.19 -7.44
CA GLY A 132 26.04 20.46 -7.75
C GLY A 132 25.25 20.88 -6.52
N GLY A 133 24.93 22.18 -6.45
CA GLY A 133 24.05 22.78 -5.46
C GLY A 133 24.79 23.44 -4.31
N GLY A 134 25.56 24.49 -4.60
CA GLY A 134 26.22 25.30 -3.57
C GLY A 134 25.22 25.78 -2.49
N ARG A 135 25.73 25.98 -1.28
CA ARG A 135 24.96 26.53 -0.16
C ARG A 135 24.19 27.76 -0.59
N TRP A 136 22.92 27.82 -0.21
CA TRP A 136 22.13 29.02 -0.43
C TRP A 136 22.74 30.21 0.31
N SER A 137 22.70 31.38 -0.33
CA SER A 137 23.00 32.64 0.33
C SER A 137 22.06 32.84 1.54
N GLU A 138 22.46 33.70 2.47
CA GLU A 138 21.65 33.99 3.65
C GLU A 138 20.29 34.58 3.26
N GLU A 139 20.26 35.46 2.24
CA GLU A 139 19.04 36.09 1.73
C GLU A 139 18.10 35.07 1.11
N ARG A 140 18.63 34.16 0.28
CA ARG A 140 17.83 33.09 -0.34
C ARG A 140 17.27 32.17 0.73
N ARG A 141 18.06 31.81 1.74
CA ARG A 141 17.63 30.96 2.86
C ARG A 141 16.53 31.64 3.67
N LYS A 142 16.70 32.91 4.01
CA LYS A 142 15.70 33.70 4.73
C LYS A 142 14.39 33.80 3.93
N SER A 143 14.47 34.11 2.64
CA SER A 143 13.30 34.16 1.74
C SER A 143 12.56 32.82 1.69
N ALA A 144 13.29 31.70 1.53
CA ALA A 144 12.71 30.37 1.55
C ALA A 144 12.07 30.03 2.90
N PHE A 145 12.74 30.36 4.02
CA PHE A 145 12.20 30.17 5.36
C PHE A 145 10.90 30.94 5.56
N GLU A 146 10.84 32.22 5.16
CA GLU A 146 9.60 33.02 5.28
C GLU A 146 8.46 32.44 4.44
N SER A 147 8.75 31.92 3.24
CA SER A 147 7.74 31.25 2.41
C SER A 147 7.22 29.94 3.04
N LEU A 148 8.06 29.27 3.82
CA LEU A 148 7.75 28.02 4.51
C LEU A 148 7.34 28.22 5.98
N ALA A 149 7.33 29.46 6.48
CA ALA A 149 7.07 29.76 7.88
C ALA A 149 5.75 29.15 8.40
N PRO A 150 4.63 29.12 7.64
CA PRO A 150 3.41 28.45 8.09
C PRO A 150 3.57 26.94 8.35
N LEU A 151 4.48 26.28 7.63
CA LEU A 151 4.76 24.85 7.77
C LEU A 151 5.78 24.58 8.88
N LEU A 152 6.73 25.50 9.07
CA LEU A 152 7.83 25.36 10.04
C LEU A 152 7.48 25.86 11.44
N ALA A 153 6.32 26.50 11.64
CA ALA A 153 5.91 27.06 12.92
C ALA A 153 5.80 25.98 14.01
N PRO A 154 6.24 26.24 15.25
CA PRO A 154 6.03 25.33 16.37
C PRO A 154 4.54 25.22 16.73
N TYR A 155 4.12 24.09 17.29
CA TYR A 155 2.71 23.82 17.61
C TYR A 155 2.05 24.92 18.45
N ALA A 156 2.71 25.41 19.52
CA ALA A 156 2.15 26.45 20.38
C ALA A 156 1.87 27.76 19.62
N ALA A 157 2.75 28.14 18.69
CA ALA A 157 2.55 29.31 17.84
C ALA A 157 1.44 29.07 16.79
N ALA A 158 1.36 27.85 16.25
CA ALA A 158 0.30 27.46 15.32
C ALA A 158 -1.09 27.44 15.99
N ALA A 159 -1.19 26.95 17.22
CA ALA A 159 -2.41 26.93 18.02
C ALA A 159 -2.90 28.37 18.31
N ALA A 160 -1.99 29.27 18.69
CA ALA A 160 -2.31 30.68 18.90
C ALA A 160 -2.82 31.37 17.61
N ALA A 161 -2.24 31.04 16.46
CA ALA A 161 -2.71 31.55 15.16
C ALA A 161 -4.12 31.06 14.77
N SER A 162 -4.59 29.96 15.35
CA SER A 162 -5.92 29.39 15.09
C SER A 162 -7.04 29.85 16.04
N GLY A 163 -6.76 30.66 17.08
CA GLY A 163 -7.81 31.27 17.89
C GLY A 163 -7.57 31.44 19.41
N GLU A 164 -6.39 31.16 19.96
CA GLU A 164 -6.07 31.42 21.38
C GLU A 164 -5.00 32.52 21.54
N ALA A 165 -5.08 33.28 22.63
CA ALA A 165 -4.37 34.56 22.84
C ALA A 165 -2.85 34.49 22.53
N ALA A 166 -2.45 35.23 21.49
CA ALA A 166 -1.09 35.30 20.98
C ALA A 166 -0.15 36.09 21.92
N GLY A 167 0.67 35.37 22.70
CA GLY A 167 1.92 35.89 23.25
C GLY A 167 3.06 35.72 22.23
N ASP A 168 3.70 36.84 21.89
CA ASP A 168 4.89 37.01 21.01
C ASP A 168 4.97 36.12 19.74
N CYS A 169 4.25 36.55 18.70
CA CYS A 169 4.06 35.86 17.41
C CYS A 169 5.33 35.74 16.53
N GLY A 170 6.47 36.33 16.93
CA GLY A 170 7.66 36.45 16.07
C GLY A 170 8.96 35.81 16.57
N ALA A 171 9.13 35.62 17.89
CA ALA A 171 10.42 35.22 18.47
C ALA A 171 10.96 33.90 17.90
N TRP A 172 10.09 32.90 17.72
CA TRP A 172 10.44 31.58 17.19
C TRP A 172 11.07 31.63 15.78
N ARG A 173 10.72 32.64 14.96
CA ARG A 173 11.25 32.75 13.59
C ARG A 173 12.74 33.03 13.59
N GLY A 174 13.16 34.00 14.40
CA GLY A 174 14.58 34.36 14.55
C GLY A 174 15.39 33.21 15.14
N GLU A 175 14.85 32.57 16.16
CA GLU A 175 15.48 31.41 16.82
C GLU A 175 15.68 30.25 15.84
N LEU A 176 14.64 29.82 15.11
CA LEU A 176 14.75 28.73 14.15
C LEU A 176 15.65 29.07 12.96
N LEU A 177 15.55 30.29 12.42
CA LEU A 177 16.36 30.71 11.28
C LEU A 177 17.87 30.69 11.63
N HIS A 178 18.22 30.97 12.88
CA HIS A 178 19.59 30.88 13.38
C HIS A 178 20.01 29.45 13.77
N ALA A 179 19.12 28.68 14.39
CA ALA A 179 19.43 27.33 14.88
C ALA A 179 19.58 26.30 13.76
N LEU A 180 18.72 26.35 12.72
CA LEU A 180 18.67 25.34 11.67
C LEU A 180 19.99 25.18 10.87
N PRO A 181 20.69 26.26 10.47
CA PRO A 181 21.99 26.14 9.82
C PRO A 181 23.10 25.57 10.72
N ALA A 182 23.05 25.85 12.02
CA ALA A 182 24.04 25.40 13.00
C ALA A 182 23.77 23.99 13.56
N GLY A 183 22.55 23.47 13.36
CA GLY A 183 22.12 22.16 13.83
C GLY A 183 22.62 20.95 13.01
N PRO A 184 22.03 19.77 13.19
CA PRO A 184 22.38 18.59 12.39
C PRO A 184 21.82 18.67 10.96
N PRO A 185 22.42 17.96 9.98
CA PRO A 185 21.83 17.80 8.65
C PRO A 185 20.44 17.19 8.72
N ARG A 186 19.55 17.60 7.81
CA ARG A 186 18.15 17.13 7.76
C ARG A 186 17.78 16.60 6.38
N GLU A 187 16.79 15.72 6.33
CA GLU A 187 16.23 15.19 5.07
C GLU A 187 14.73 14.95 5.23
N LEU A 188 13.91 15.49 4.32
CA LEU A 188 12.51 15.08 4.22
C LEU A 188 12.48 13.65 3.67
N LEU A 189 12.05 12.70 4.50
CA LEU A 189 12.14 11.28 4.18
C LEU A 189 10.78 10.60 4.09
N GLY A 190 9.81 11.01 4.92
CA GLY A 190 8.51 10.37 5.02
C GLY A 190 7.36 11.32 4.67
N CYS A 191 6.36 10.81 3.98
CA CYS A 191 5.08 11.48 3.76
C CYS A 191 3.95 10.48 4.05
N ILE A 192 3.20 10.70 5.13
CA ILE A 192 2.08 9.86 5.55
C ILE A 192 0.80 10.63 5.22
N LEU A 193 0.04 10.11 4.26
CA LEU A 193 -1.23 10.68 3.84
C LEU A 193 -2.36 10.02 4.62
N ILE A 194 -3.02 10.77 5.49
CA ILE A 194 -4.15 10.33 6.31
C ILE A 194 -5.40 10.97 5.76
N GLN A 195 -6.12 10.27 4.88
CA GLN A 195 -7.09 10.85 3.95
C GLN A 195 -8.52 10.41 4.30
N ARG A 196 -9.43 11.37 4.39
CA ARG A 196 -10.87 11.13 4.56
C ARG A 196 -11.44 10.33 3.40
N HIS A 197 -11.07 10.72 2.19
CA HIS A 197 -11.35 10.02 0.95
C HIS A 197 -10.04 9.81 0.20
N ALA A 198 -9.99 8.87 -0.75
CA ALA A 198 -8.86 8.85 -1.66
C ALA A 198 -8.76 10.19 -2.38
N PHE A 199 -7.57 10.82 -2.35
CA PHE A 199 -7.31 12.05 -3.10
C PHE A 199 -7.51 11.88 -4.63
N GLN A 200 -7.79 10.68 -5.13
CA GLN A 200 -8.06 10.39 -6.55
C GLN A 200 -9.06 11.35 -7.21
N ASN A 201 -10.10 11.79 -6.50
CA ASN A 201 -11.10 12.72 -7.05
C ASN A 201 -10.60 14.18 -7.11
N GLU A 202 -9.68 14.57 -6.23
CA GLU A 202 -9.03 15.90 -6.25
C GLU A 202 -7.79 15.94 -7.16
N LEU A 203 -7.30 14.75 -7.56
CA LEU A 203 -6.06 14.52 -8.28
C LEU A 203 -6.25 14.09 -9.74
N GLU A 204 -7.38 14.40 -10.40
CA GLU A 204 -7.52 14.17 -11.86
C GLU A 204 -6.33 14.74 -12.68
N LYS A 205 -5.54 15.65 -12.07
CA LYS A 205 -4.33 16.28 -12.61
C LYS A 205 -2.99 15.70 -12.13
N TYR A 206 -2.93 14.84 -11.10
CA TYR A 206 -1.68 14.50 -10.42
C TYR A 206 -1.52 13.00 -10.14
N ARG A 207 -0.35 12.46 -10.46
CA ARG A 207 0.08 11.12 -10.02
C ARG A 207 0.82 11.25 -8.70
N LEU A 208 0.13 11.76 -7.67
CA LEU A 208 0.75 12.26 -6.44
C LEU A 208 1.81 11.31 -5.86
N ARG A 209 1.48 10.02 -5.68
CA ARG A 209 2.44 9.01 -5.22
C ARG A 209 3.71 8.93 -6.06
N LEU A 210 3.57 8.90 -7.38
CA LEU A 210 4.70 8.83 -8.28
C LEU A 210 5.57 10.10 -8.13
N ASP A 211 4.96 11.27 -7.96
CA ASP A 211 5.70 12.51 -7.71
C ASP A 211 6.45 12.48 -6.37
N LEU A 212 5.80 11.99 -5.30
CA LEU A 212 6.44 11.80 -3.98
C LEU A 212 7.59 10.78 -4.04
N PHE A 213 7.41 9.65 -4.73
CA PHE A 213 8.45 8.64 -4.93
C PHE A 213 9.61 9.16 -5.79
N ASN A 214 9.32 9.99 -6.81
CA ASN A 214 10.35 10.64 -7.62
C ASN A 214 11.18 11.65 -6.82
N MET A 215 10.63 12.21 -5.74
CA MET A 215 11.35 13.02 -4.75
C MET A 215 12.13 12.18 -3.72
N GLY A 216 12.02 10.86 -3.80
CA GLY A 216 12.68 9.93 -2.89
C GLY A 216 12.02 9.78 -1.53
N LEU A 217 10.77 10.23 -1.40
CA LEU A 217 10.02 10.09 -0.17
C LEU A 217 9.48 8.67 -0.01
N ARG A 218 9.48 8.19 1.23
CA ARG A 218 8.78 6.98 1.66
C ARG A 218 7.33 7.37 1.94
N VAL A 219 6.37 6.68 1.34
CA VAL A 219 4.97 7.12 1.33
C VAL A 219 4.06 6.08 1.95
N ALA A 220 3.30 6.44 2.98
CA ALA A 220 2.22 5.60 3.50
C ALA A 220 0.89 6.31 3.29
N GLU A 221 -0.16 5.56 2.94
CA GLU A 221 -1.49 6.11 2.72
C GLU A 221 -2.53 5.36 3.55
N HIS A 222 -3.28 6.12 4.34
CA HIS A 222 -4.58 5.72 4.86
C HIS A 222 -5.64 6.43 4.02
N ASN A 223 -6.47 5.69 3.29
CA ASN A 223 -7.49 6.24 2.41
C ASN A 223 -8.89 5.77 2.84
N HIS A 224 -9.91 6.47 2.32
CA HIS A 224 -11.33 6.14 2.54
C HIS A 224 -11.75 6.05 4.02
N LEU A 225 -11.09 6.80 4.91
CA LEU A 225 -11.35 6.73 6.34
C LEU A 225 -12.73 7.24 6.74
N GLU A 226 -13.40 8.02 5.90
CA GLU A 226 -14.74 8.55 6.20
C GLU A 226 -15.79 7.46 6.38
N CYS A 227 -15.84 6.45 5.50
CA CYS A 227 -16.88 5.44 5.57
C CYS A 227 -16.79 4.64 6.88
N MET A 228 -15.56 4.42 7.38
CA MET A 228 -15.27 3.75 8.65
C MET A 228 -15.36 4.68 9.89
N SER A 229 -15.57 5.99 9.69
CA SER A 229 -15.63 6.97 10.79
C SER A 229 -17.05 7.46 11.07
N ARG A 230 -18.06 7.05 10.30
CA ARG A 230 -19.42 7.63 10.37
C ARG A 230 -20.03 7.56 11.76
N THR A 231 -20.02 6.38 12.38
CA THR A 231 -20.56 6.17 13.73
C THR A 231 -19.78 6.97 14.76
N ALA A 232 -18.45 6.96 14.66
CA ALA A 232 -17.56 7.71 15.53
C ALA A 232 -17.79 9.23 15.43
N ASP A 233 -17.97 9.76 14.22
CA ASP A 233 -18.26 11.17 13.96
C ASP A 233 -19.63 11.58 14.53
N ALA A 234 -20.64 10.70 14.40
CA ALA A 234 -21.97 10.93 14.98
C ALA A 234 -21.93 11.00 16.52
N LEU A 235 -21.18 10.09 17.15
CA LEU A 235 -20.93 10.08 18.60
C LEU A 235 -20.15 11.33 19.05
N ALA A 236 -19.09 11.70 18.33
CA ALA A 236 -18.28 12.88 18.66
C ALA A 236 -19.07 14.20 18.51
N GLY A 237 -19.99 14.26 17.54
CA GLY A 237 -20.86 15.41 17.30
C GLY A 237 -22.05 15.52 18.26
N GLY A 238 -22.26 14.54 19.15
CA GLY A 238 -23.33 14.56 20.17
C GLY A 238 -24.75 14.49 19.62
N LYS A 239 -24.94 14.21 18.32
CA LYS A 239 -26.25 14.17 17.66
C LYS A 239 -27.12 13.01 18.15
N ASP A 240 -26.49 11.93 18.61
CA ASP A 240 -27.15 10.71 19.11
C ASP A 240 -27.14 10.61 20.65
N GLY A 241 -26.80 11.69 21.37
CA GLY A 241 -26.72 11.71 22.83
C GLY A 241 -25.54 10.93 23.44
N GLY A 242 -24.58 10.49 22.62
CA GLY A 242 -23.33 9.87 23.06
C GLY A 242 -22.31 10.88 23.58
N SER A 243 -21.46 10.48 24.54
CA SER A 243 -20.33 11.32 24.98
C SER A 243 -19.12 11.11 24.06
N ARG A 244 -18.28 12.14 23.91
CA ARG A 244 -17.09 12.15 23.04
C ARG A 244 -16.13 11.00 23.33
N GLU A 245 -16.12 10.49 24.56
CA GLU A 245 -15.31 9.36 24.98
C GLU A 245 -15.71 8.06 24.25
N ARG A 246 -17.01 7.86 23.97
CA ARG A 246 -17.52 6.65 23.28
C ARG A 246 -17.02 6.53 21.84
N CYS A 247 -16.73 7.66 21.18
CA CYS A 247 -16.10 7.64 19.86
C CYS A 247 -14.75 6.90 19.87
N LEU A 248 -14.02 6.92 20.98
CA LEU A 248 -12.74 6.21 21.13
C LEU A 248 -12.89 4.73 21.49
N GLU A 249 -14.13 4.25 21.62
CA GLU A 249 -14.50 2.87 21.89
C GLU A 249 -15.09 2.19 20.64
N GLU A 250 -15.29 2.93 19.55
CA GLU A 250 -15.82 2.37 18.29
C GLU A 250 -14.91 1.26 17.76
N GLU A 251 -15.48 0.06 17.63
CA GLU A 251 -14.75 -1.15 17.29
C GLU A 251 -14.15 -1.08 15.90
N GLU A 252 -14.85 -0.49 14.94
CA GLU A 252 -14.39 -0.36 13.56
C GLU A 252 -13.08 0.45 13.45
N ILE A 253 -12.99 1.55 14.19
CA ILE A 253 -11.76 2.36 14.32
C ILE A 253 -10.62 1.48 14.85
N ILE A 254 -10.89 0.70 15.89
CA ILE A 254 -9.91 -0.19 16.52
C ILE A 254 -9.48 -1.30 15.55
N HIS A 255 -10.41 -1.96 14.87
CA HIS A 255 -10.15 -3.03 13.91
C HIS A 255 -9.28 -2.52 12.75
N TYR A 256 -9.59 -1.36 12.18
CA TYR A 256 -8.79 -0.74 11.13
C TYR A 256 -7.35 -0.52 11.59
N MET A 257 -7.15 0.12 12.74
CA MET A 257 -5.80 0.42 13.24
C MET A 257 -5.02 -0.82 13.65
N GLN A 258 -5.69 -1.83 14.22
CA GLN A 258 -5.08 -3.12 14.50
C GLN A 258 -4.66 -3.82 13.21
N SER A 259 -5.46 -3.75 12.15
CA SER A 259 -5.10 -4.27 10.82
C SER A 259 -3.83 -3.59 10.28
N CYS A 260 -3.74 -2.26 10.40
CA CYS A 260 -2.53 -1.52 10.04
C CYS A 260 -1.30 -1.82 10.92
N SER A 261 -1.50 -2.46 12.08
CA SER A 261 -0.41 -2.87 12.98
C SER A 261 0.15 -4.26 12.68
N LEU A 262 -0.39 -4.96 11.67
CA LEU A 262 0.21 -6.22 11.20
C LEU A 262 1.63 -5.95 10.71
N GLN A 263 2.59 -6.63 11.34
CA GLN A 263 4.00 -6.42 11.03
C GLN A 263 4.33 -6.90 9.61
N PRO A 264 5.02 -6.08 8.79
CA PRO A 264 5.38 -6.44 7.43
C PRO A 264 6.13 -7.77 7.30
N GLN A 265 7.03 -8.08 8.23
CA GLN A 265 7.83 -9.30 8.21
C GLN A 265 6.97 -10.54 8.51
N VAL A 266 5.97 -10.42 9.38
CA VAL A 266 5.00 -11.49 9.66
C VAL A 266 4.14 -11.73 8.42
N ALA A 267 3.58 -10.67 7.84
CA ALA A 267 2.78 -10.75 6.62
C ALA A 267 3.59 -11.33 5.45
N GLU A 268 4.84 -10.91 5.26
CA GLU A 268 5.74 -11.44 4.25
C GLU A 268 6.04 -12.92 4.48
N SER A 269 6.36 -13.32 5.71
CA SER A 269 6.70 -14.71 6.03
C SER A 269 5.54 -15.66 5.72
N VAL A 270 4.33 -15.35 6.21
CA VAL A 270 3.15 -16.19 5.95
C VAL A 270 2.69 -16.09 4.49
N GLY A 271 2.67 -14.88 3.92
CA GLY A 271 2.25 -14.65 2.54
C GLY A 271 3.16 -15.34 1.52
N ARG A 272 4.49 -15.30 1.75
CA ARG A 272 5.49 -15.98 0.92
C ARG A 272 5.35 -17.49 0.98
N ALA A 273 5.13 -18.05 2.18
CA ALA A 273 4.86 -19.47 2.34
C ALA A 273 3.62 -19.92 1.55
N ILE A 274 2.55 -19.13 1.57
CA ILE A 274 1.33 -19.41 0.80
C ILE A 274 1.59 -19.29 -0.70
N ALA A 275 2.16 -18.17 -1.14
CA ALA A 275 2.46 -17.89 -2.55
C ALA A 275 3.36 -18.96 -3.18
N ASP A 276 4.51 -19.24 -2.57
CA ASP A 276 5.46 -20.20 -3.11
C ASP A 276 4.88 -21.62 -3.13
N SER A 277 4.02 -21.97 -2.16
CA SER A 277 3.33 -23.27 -2.14
C SER A 277 2.31 -23.38 -3.27
N ILE A 278 1.52 -22.33 -3.53
CA ILE A 278 0.59 -22.27 -4.68
C ILE A 278 1.37 -22.37 -5.99
N ASP A 279 2.44 -21.59 -6.14
CA ASP A 279 3.26 -21.57 -7.36
C ASP A 279 3.94 -22.93 -7.63
N ALA A 280 4.41 -23.60 -6.57
CA ALA A 280 5.00 -24.93 -6.65
C ALA A 280 3.99 -25.99 -7.13
N TRP A 281 2.75 -25.93 -6.63
CA TRP A 281 1.69 -26.86 -7.00
C TRP A 281 0.95 -26.51 -8.29
N SER A 282 1.11 -25.29 -8.82
CA SER A 282 0.37 -24.81 -9.99
C SER A 282 0.70 -25.53 -11.30
N TRP A 283 1.90 -26.13 -11.39
CA TRP A 283 2.42 -26.69 -12.64
C TRP A 283 3.04 -28.07 -12.42
N LYS A 284 2.67 -29.07 -13.23
CA LYS A 284 3.41 -30.33 -13.30
C LYS A 284 4.74 -30.13 -13.99
N ARG A 285 5.82 -30.66 -13.39
CA ARG A 285 7.19 -30.51 -13.89
C ARG A 285 7.87 -31.86 -14.06
N HIS A 286 8.71 -31.95 -15.07
CA HIS A 286 9.62 -33.08 -15.29
C HIS A 286 11.05 -32.57 -15.49
N SER A 287 12.02 -33.36 -15.06
CA SER A 287 13.43 -33.12 -15.37
C SER A 287 13.70 -33.46 -16.84
N VAL A 288 14.57 -32.72 -17.52
CA VAL A 288 15.02 -33.11 -18.88
C VAL A 288 16.35 -33.83 -18.75
N ALA A 289 16.40 -35.09 -19.20
CA ALA A 289 17.65 -35.84 -19.27
C ALA A 289 18.61 -35.20 -20.28
N ALA A 290 19.91 -35.23 -19.99
CA ALA A 290 20.94 -34.60 -20.82
C ALA A 290 21.02 -35.15 -22.25
N ASP A 291 20.45 -36.34 -22.50
CA ASP A 291 20.38 -37.03 -23.80
C ASP A 291 19.02 -36.85 -24.53
N GLY A 292 18.07 -36.10 -23.95
CA GLY A 292 16.74 -35.90 -24.53
C GLY A 292 15.75 -37.05 -24.27
N GLY A 293 16.07 -38.00 -23.38
CA GLY A 293 15.15 -39.05 -22.93
C GLY A 293 13.95 -38.54 -22.10
N GLU A 294 12.97 -39.42 -21.86
CA GLU A 294 11.79 -39.11 -21.04
C GLU A 294 12.19 -38.71 -19.62
N GLY A 295 11.74 -37.52 -19.22
CA GLY A 295 11.97 -36.94 -17.91
C GLY A 295 11.23 -37.64 -16.78
N VAL A 296 11.78 -37.57 -15.57
CA VAL A 296 11.09 -38.05 -14.37
C VAL A 296 10.20 -36.92 -13.85
N THR A 297 8.94 -37.25 -13.51
CA THR A 297 8.04 -36.29 -12.84
C THR A 297 8.63 -35.90 -11.49
N VAL A 298 8.68 -34.60 -11.22
CA VAL A 298 9.21 -34.09 -9.95
C VAL A 298 8.09 -34.01 -8.93
N ASP A 299 8.28 -34.68 -7.79
CA ASP A 299 7.38 -34.57 -6.66
C ASP A 299 7.47 -33.17 -6.06
N VAL A 300 6.31 -32.57 -5.75
CA VAL A 300 6.27 -31.27 -5.08
C VAL A 300 6.56 -31.47 -3.60
N VAL A 301 7.55 -30.75 -3.09
CA VAL A 301 7.93 -30.70 -1.67
C VAL A 301 7.61 -29.33 -1.08
N PRO A 302 7.46 -29.20 0.25
CA PRO A 302 7.26 -27.90 0.88
C PRO A 302 8.40 -26.93 0.50
N PRO A 303 8.09 -25.71 0.05
CA PRO A 303 9.13 -24.72 -0.24
C PRO A 303 9.85 -24.30 1.05
N ALA A 304 11.07 -23.75 0.93
CA ALA A 304 11.85 -23.29 2.08
C ALA A 304 11.06 -22.26 2.91
N SER A 305 10.37 -21.33 2.24
CA SER A 305 9.52 -20.32 2.86
C SER A 305 8.41 -20.91 3.74
N PHE A 306 7.89 -22.09 3.40
CA PHE A 306 6.91 -22.80 4.23
C PHE A 306 7.52 -23.24 5.57
N SER A 307 8.71 -23.85 5.53
CA SER A 307 9.40 -24.28 6.76
C SER A 307 9.87 -23.08 7.59
N GLU A 308 10.33 -22.02 6.94
CA GLU A 308 10.72 -20.76 7.59
C GLU A 308 9.54 -20.10 8.31
N ALA A 309 8.36 -20.04 7.68
CA ALA A 309 7.17 -19.49 8.31
C ALA A 309 6.72 -20.30 9.54
N LEU A 310 6.79 -21.63 9.48
CA LEU A 310 6.48 -22.50 10.63
C LEU A 310 7.48 -22.37 11.78
N ALA A 311 8.73 -22.00 11.49
CA ALA A 311 9.76 -21.76 12.50
C ALA A 311 9.77 -20.32 13.03
N ASN A 312 9.03 -19.41 12.40
CA ASN A 312 9.03 -17.99 12.73
C ASN A 312 8.18 -17.70 13.98
N ALA A 313 8.84 -17.33 15.08
CA ALA A 313 8.19 -17.04 16.35
C ALA A 313 7.16 -15.90 16.26
N ASP A 314 7.40 -14.89 15.41
CA ASP A 314 6.47 -13.77 15.25
C ASP A 314 5.20 -14.22 14.52
N VAL A 315 5.32 -15.10 13.51
CA VAL A 315 4.17 -15.74 12.86
C VAL A 315 3.38 -16.58 13.86
N LEU A 316 4.06 -17.40 14.67
CA LEU A 316 3.43 -18.22 15.70
C LEU A 316 2.80 -17.40 16.84
N SER A 317 3.23 -16.16 17.04
CA SER A 317 2.61 -15.24 18.00
C SER A 317 1.25 -14.70 17.50
N VAL A 318 1.05 -14.69 16.19
CA VAL A 318 -0.15 -14.18 15.54
C VAL A 318 -1.10 -15.31 15.17
N TYR A 319 -0.64 -16.39 14.55
CA TYR A 319 -1.52 -17.43 14.02
C TYR A 319 -1.46 -18.70 14.86
N ASN A 320 -2.61 -19.35 15.06
CA ASN A 320 -2.65 -20.61 15.79
C ASN A 320 -1.91 -21.72 15.02
N ALA A 321 -1.36 -22.68 15.76
CA ALA A 321 -0.76 -23.87 15.18
C ALA A 321 -1.75 -24.59 14.24
N GLY A 322 -1.26 -24.97 13.05
CA GLY A 322 -2.06 -25.65 12.03
C GLY A 322 -2.76 -24.72 11.04
N VAL A 323 -2.55 -23.40 11.11
CA VAL A 323 -2.95 -22.47 10.02
C VAL A 323 -2.31 -22.85 8.69
N LEU A 324 -1.02 -23.21 8.69
CA LEU A 324 -0.35 -23.78 7.52
C LEU A 324 -0.09 -25.28 7.77
N ARG A 325 -0.48 -26.13 6.82
CA ARG A 325 -0.25 -27.58 6.89
C ARG A 325 0.24 -28.14 5.57
N TRP A 326 1.02 -29.21 5.68
CA TRP A 326 1.42 -30.06 4.57
C TRP A 326 1.05 -31.50 4.89
N GLU A 327 -0.01 -32.02 4.25
CA GLU A 327 -0.55 -33.35 4.49
C GLU A 327 0.29 -34.42 3.75
N GLY A 328 0.60 -35.55 4.40
CA GLY A 328 1.28 -36.68 3.72
C GLY A 328 2.74 -36.94 4.10
N GLY A 329 3.19 -36.56 5.30
CA GLY A 329 4.37 -37.16 5.95
C GLY A 329 5.64 -36.31 5.95
N SER A 330 5.84 -35.62 7.07
CA SER A 330 7.16 -35.26 7.58
C SER A 330 7.85 -36.52 8.15
N GLY A 331 8.31 -37.42 7.28
CA GLY A 331 9.21 -38.51 7.65
C GLY A 331 10.65 -38.10 7.34
N ALA A 332 11.58 -38.40 8.25
CA ALA A 332 13.03 -38.11 8.19
C ALA A 332 13.79 -38.67 6.96
N GLU A 333 13.11 -39.08 5.90
CA GLU A 333 13.68 -39.52 4.62
C GLU A 333 13.77 -38.42 3.55
N SER A 334 12.96 -37.35 3.65
CA SER A 334 13.03 -36.19 2.73
C SER A 334 14.37 -35.45 2.83
N THR A 335 14.97 -35.42 4.02
CA THR A 335 16.25 -34.74 4.31
C THR A 335 17.47 -35.41 3.65
N ARG A 336 17.33 -36.60 3.04
CA ARG A 336 18.41 -37.24 2.27
C ARG A 336 18.41 -36.85 0.79
N ARG A 337 17.30 -36.36 0.22
CA ARG A 337 17.26 -35.94 -1.20
C ARG A 337 17.71 -34.49 -1.42
N SER A 338 17.57 -33.61 -0.42
CA SER A 338 18.00 -32.20 -0.55
C SER A 338 19.52 -32.00 -0.61
N ARG A 339 20.32 -33.01 -0.25
CA ARG A 339 21.79 -32.93 -0.31
C ARG A 339 22.38 -33.23 -1.69
N ALA A 340 21.56 -33.73 -2.64
CA ALA A 340 21.98 -34.00 -4.01
C ALA A 340 21.86 -32.78 -4.95
N GLU A 341 21.16 -31.72 -4.54
CA GLU A 341 21.05 -30.47 -5.32
C GLU A 341 22.26 -29.53 -5.15
N ALA A 342 23.23 -29.88 -4.29
CA ALA A 342 24.47 -29.14 -4.14
C ALA A 342 25.51 -29.41 -5.25
N ASP A 343 25.29 -30.43 -6.09
CA ASP A 343 26.16 -30.75 -7.23
C ASP A 343 25.59 -30.18 -8.54
N GLY A 344 25.87 -28.89 -8.79
CA GLY A 344 26.26 -28.28 -10.08
C GLY A 344 25.56 -28.57 -11.41
N SER A 345 24.51 -29.39 -11.49
CA SER A 345 23.80 -29.74 -12.72
C SER A 345 22.30 -29.68 -12.47
N ALA A 346 21.76 -28.46 -12.39
CA ALA A 346 20.31 -28.28 -12.38
C ALA A 346 19.77 -28.71 -13.75
N ALA A 347 19.30 -29.96 -13.84
CA ALA A 347 18.57 -30.44 -15.00
C ALA A 347 17.42 -29.45 -15.28
N ALA A 348 17.31 -28.98 -16.52
CA ALA A 348 16.31 -28.00 -16.89
C ALA A 348 14.91 -28.59 -16.63
N LEU A 349 14.13 -27.96 -15.74
CA LEU A 349 12.76 -28.37 -15.46
C LEU A 349 11.82 -27.83 -16.54
N LYS A 350 10.98 -28.70 -17.10
CA LYS A 350 9.94 -28.32 -18.06
C LYS A 350 8.56 -28.54 -17.48
N ILE A 351 7.66 -27.59 -17.72
CA ILE A 351 6.24 -27.70 -17.45
C ILE A 351 5.62 -28.63 -18.49
N SER A 352 4.88 -29.63 -18.04
CA SER A 352 4.12 -30.57 -18.87
C SER A 352 2.60 -30.37 -18.82
N GLY A 353 2.10 -29.60 -17.86
CA GLY A 353 0.66 -29.37 -17.72
C GLY A 353 0.28 -28.61 -16.44
N PRO A 354 -1.01 -28.34 -16.25
CA PRO A 354 -1.55 -27.88 -14.97
C PRO A 354 -1.19 -28.85 -13.84
N GLY A 355 -0.88 -28.27 -12.69
CA GLY A 355 -0.54 -28.95 -11.45
C GLY A 355 -1.73 -29.54 -10.70
N ALA A 356 -1.64 -29.53 -9.37
CA ALA A 356 -2.78 -29.89 -8.52
C ALA A 356 -3.84 -28.78 -8.55
N PRO A 357 -5.14 -29.10 -8.50
CA PRO A 357 -6.17 -28.08 -8.42
C PRO A 357 -6.11 -27.35 -7.07
N LEU A 358 -6.31 -26.04 -7.07
CA LEU A 358 -6.56 -25.27 -5.85
C LEU A 358 -8.05 -25.31 -5.54
N ARG A 359 -8.40 -25.64 -4.29
CA ARG A 359 -9.78 -25.76 -3.82
C ARG A 359 -10.01 -24.84 -2.64
N ILE A 360 -11.06 -24.05 -2.70
CA ILE A 360 -11.58 -23.28 -1.57
C ILE A 360 -12.76 -24.06 -1.01
N VAL A 361 -12.65 -24.54 0.22
CA VAL A 361 -13.69 -25.26 0.94
C VAL A 361 -14.35 -24.29 1.91
N CYS A 362 -15.64 -24.01 1.70
CA CYS A 362 -16.45 -23.14 2.55
C CYS A 362 -16.87 -23.86 3.84
N HIS A 363 -17.26 -23.11 4.88
CA HIS A 363 -17.72 -23.66 6.17
C HIS A 363 -18.91 -24.63 6.04
N ASP A 364 -19.75 -24.43 5.04
CA ASP A 364 -20.90 -25.28 4.73
C ASP A 364 -20.59 -26.44 3.78
N GLY A 365 -19.31 -26.67 3.48
CA GLY A 365 -18.82 -27.77 2.64
C GLY A 365 -18.88 -27.50 1.14
N LYS A 366 -19.35 -26.33 0.68
CA LYS A 366 -19.29 -25.97 -0.74
C LYS A 366 -17.84 -25.77 -1.19
N VAL A 367 -17.53 -26.18 -2.44
CA VAL A 367 -16.16 -26.15 -2.96
C VAL A 367 -16.10 -25.41 -4.30
N LEU A 368 -15.19 -24.43 -4.38
CA LEU A 368 -14.77 -23.77 -5.61
C LEU A 368 -13.37 -24.25 -6.01
N SER A 369 -13.20 -24.71 -7.25
CA SER A 369 -11.97 -25.35 -7.73
C SER A 369 -11.36 -24.63 -8.93
N PHE A 370 -10.04 -24.40 -8.86
CA PHE A 370 -9.19 -23.84 -9.92
C PHE A 370 -8.34 -24.98 -10.49
N GLU A 371 -8.70 -25.50 -11.67
CA GLU A 371 -8.07 -26.69 -12.25
C GLU A 371 -7.07 -26.36 -13.37
N GLY A 372 -7.01 -25.11 -13.82
CA GLY A 372 -6.23 -24.67 -14.98
C GLY A 372 -4.79 -24.24 -14.69
N GLY A 373 -4.32 -24.42 -13.45
CA GLY A 373 -3.14 -23.74 -12.92
C GLY A 373 -3.45 -22.29 -12.52
N LEU A 374 -2.54 -21.66 -11.78
CA LEU A 374 -2.67 -20.28 -11.31
C LEU A 374 -1.58 -19.40 -11.96
N GLU A 375 -1.88 -18.12 -12.10
CA GLU A 375 -0.86 -17.10 -12.32
C GLU A 375 0.08 -17.02 -11.12
N ASP A 376 1.35 -16.67 -11.36
CA ASP A 376 2.34 -16.59 -10.29
C ASP A 376 1.89 -15.55 -9.24
N CYS A 377 1.97 -15.90 -7.96
CA CYS A 377 1.36 -15.10 -6.89
C CYS A 377 2.08 -13.74 -6.69
N LEU A 378 1.29 -12.68 -6.44
CA LEU A 378 1.77 -11.35 -6.06
C LEU A 378 1.52 -11.11 -4.58
N LEU A 379 2.46 -10.42 -3.91
CA LEU A 379 2.32 -10.07 -2.50
C LEU A 379 2.14 -8.57 -2.30
N ASN A 380 1.20 -8.20 -1.42
CA ASN A 380 1.11 -6.87 -0.84
C ASN A 380 1.17 -6.99 0.69
N THR A 381 2.39 -7.08 1.24
CA THR A 381 2.64 -7.40 2.66
C THR A 381 3.16 -6.21 3.46
N GLY A 382 3.38 -5.06 2.81
CA GLY A 382 4.09 -3.92 3.40
C GLY A 382 5.59 -4.15 3.58
N TYR A 383 6.11 -5.32 3.19
CA TYR A 383 7.55 -5.58 3.18
C TYR A 383 8.14 -5.06 1.86
N TYR A 384 8.84 -3.93 1.95
CA TYR A 384 9.47 -3.31 0.78
C TYR A 384 10.95 -3.65 0.76
N ALA A 385 11.38 -4.56 -0.13
CA ALA A 385 12.80 -4.90 -0.28
C ALA A 385 13.70 -3.67 -0.47
N ALA A 386 13.20 -2.62 -1.16
CA ALA A 386 13.89 -1.35 -1.30
C ALA A 386 14.18 -0.66 0.06
N ALA A 387 13.31 -0.78 1.06
CA ALA A 387 13.54 -0.25 2.40
C ALA A 387 14.69 -0.97 3.13
N HIS A 388 15.10 -2.15 2.65
CA HIS A 388 16.19 -2.94 3.21
C HIS A 388 17.55 -2.71 2.56
N THR A 389 17.63 -1.92 1.47
CA THR A 389 18.92 -1.66 0.83
C THR A 389 19.66 -0.51 1.50
N GLU A 390 20.98 -0.62 1.60
CA GLU A 390 21.82 0.41 2.22
C GLU A 390 21.74 1.74 1.45
N GLU A 391 21.62 1.71 0.12
CA GLU A 391 21.54 2.91 -0.71
C GLU A 391 20.29 3.75 -0.40
N ARG A 392 19.24 3.13 0.14
CA ARG A 392 17.98 3.79 0.53
C ARG A 392 18.01 4.32 1.96
N ASN A 393 18.94 3.86 2.77
CA ASN A 393 19.07 4.17 4.18
C ASN A 393 20.24 5.12 4.48
N CYS A 394 21.09 5.44 3.51
CA CYS A 394 22.17 6.41 3.65
C CYS A 394 21.79 7.76 3.02
N VAL A 395 21.83 8.88 3.78
CA VAL A 395 21.54 10.23 3.24
C VAL A 395 22.39 10.57 2.01
N ARG A 396 23.67 10.16 2.01
CA ARG A 396 24.60 10.43 0.92
C ARG A 396 24.11 9.80 -0.39
N ARG A 397 23.78 8.50 -0.35
CA ARG A 397 23.27 7.74 -1.49
C ARG A 397 21.87 8.19 -1.89
N HIS A 398 21.04 8.54 -0.92
CA HIS A 398 19.70 9.06 -1.15
C HIS A 398 19.73 10.38 -1.94
N ARG A 399 20.54 11.36 -1.52
CA ARG A 399 20.70 12.65 -2.22
C ARG A 399 21.29 12.49 -3.62
N GLN A 400 22.24 11.57 -3.82
CA GLN A 400 22.79 11.24 -5.15
C GLN A 400 21.71 10.69 -6.09
N ARG A 401 20.81 9.85 -5.56
CA ARG A 401 19.73 9.24 -6.34
C ARG A 401 18.56 10.17 -6.61
N PHE A 402 18.29 11.09 -5.69
CA PHE A 402 17.19 12.04 -5.76
C PHE A 402 17.71 13.48 -5.62
N PRO A 403 18.38 14.01 -6.65
CA PRO A 403 18.82 15.40 -6.63
C PRO A 403 17.61 16.33 -6.61
N VAL A 404 17.65 17.35 -5.77
CA VAL A 404 16.70 18.46 -5.84
C VAL A 404 17.23 19.38 -6.94
N SER A 405 16.51 19.53 -8.06
CA SER A 405 16.90 20.56 -9.03
C SER A 405 16.82 21.90 -8.32
N ALA A 406 17.84 22.75 -8.47
CA ALA A 406 17.66 24.16 -8.17
C ALA A 406 16.41 24.60 -8.95
N ALA A 407 15.40 25.15 -8.28
CA ALA A 407 14.32 25.83 -8.98
C ALA A 407 15.00 26.77 -9.99
N ALA A 408 14.75 26.53 -11.28
CA ALA A 408 15.31 27.38 -12.33
C ALA A 408 14.91 28.81 -12.00
N GLU A 409 15.89 29.69 -11.82
CA GLU A 409 15.61 31.11 -11.79
C GLU A 409 14.86 31.47 -13.08
N PRO A 410 13.79 32.26 -13.01
CA PRO A 410 13.18 32.78 -14.22
C PRO A 410 14.21 33.72 -14.87
N THR A 411 14.99 33.22 -15.82
CA THR A 411 15.79 34.06 -16.70
C THR A 411 14.82 34.93 -17.49
N LYS A 412 14.73 36.20 -17.08
CA LYS A 412 14.23 37.28 -17.95
C LYS A 412 15.20 37.38 -19.12
N GLU A 413 14.88 36.73 -20.23
CA GLU A 413 15.37 37.15 -21.53
C GLU A 413 14.27 37.99 -22.17
N GLU A 414 14.44 39.31 -22.02
CA GLU A 414 13.79 40.30 -22.86
C GLU A 414 14.32 40.14 -24.29
N GLY A 415 13.45 39.73 -25.20
CA GLY A 415 13.69 39.69 -26.63
C GLY A 415 12.44 40.19 -27.34
N GLU A 416 12.50 41.44 -27.81
CA GLU A 416 11.48 42.15 -28.57
C GLU A 416 11.12 41.41 -29.88
N GLY A 417 9.84 41.44 -30.26
CA GLY A 417 9.42 40.91 -31.56
C GLY A 417 7.91 40.77 -31.78
N GLU A 418 7.26 41.92 -32.03
CA GLU A 418 6.11 42.11 -32.93
C GLU A 418 4.78 41.34 -32.69
N GLY A 419 3.85 42.06 -32.04
CA GLY A 419 2.62 42.52 -32.70
C GLY A 419 1.47 41.53 -32.84
N TYR A 420 0.48 41.60 -31.94
CA TYR A 420 -0.94 41.44 -32.31
C TYR A 420 -1.85 42.27 -31.39
N THR A 421 -2.72 43.03 -32.04
CA THR A 421 -3.71 43.96 -31.49
C THR A 421 -4.81 43.23 -30.70
N ALA A 422 -5.25 43.85 -29.60
CA ALA A 422 -6.41 43.42 -28.81
C ALA A 422 -7.75 43.70 -29.53
N PRO A 423 -8.79 42.92 -29.22
CA PRO A 423 -10.05 43.54 -28.82
C PRO A 423 -10.65 42.93 -27.54
N GLU A 424 -11.26 43.81 -26.72
CA GLU A 424 -12.15 43.51 -25.58
C GLU A 424 -13.61 43.23 -26.05
N PRO A 425 -14.60 42.97 -25.16
CA PRO A 425 -14.79 41.76 -24.35
C PRO A 425 -16.18 41.13 -24.60
N GLY A 426 -16.30 39.80 -24.53
CA GLY A 426 -17.58 39.12 -24.70
C GLY A 426 -17.57 37.73 -24.04
N ALA A 427 -18.59 37.46 -23.23
CA ALA A 427 -18.67 36.36 -22.28
C ALA A 427 -18.67 34.94 -22.88
N SER A 428 -18.34 33.97 -22.00
CA SER A 428 -18.55 32.51 -22.08
C SER A 428 -17.34 31.64 -22.50
N GLU A 429 -17.15 30.57 -21.71
CA GLU A 429 -16.16 29.48 -21.80
C GLU A 429 -14.75 29.73 -21.22
N ALA A 430 -14.59 29.36 -19.95
CA ALA A 430 -13.29 29.12 -19.35
C ALA A 430 -12.62 27.91 -20.02
N GLU A 431 -11.63 28.19 -20.86
CA GLU A 431 -10.89 27.24 -21.67
C GLU A 431 -10.18 26.15 -20.85
N LYS A 432 -10.42 24.91 -21.30
CA LYS A 432 -9.75 23.68 -20.92
C LYS A 432 -8.27 23.69 -21.35
N ARG A 433 -7.37 24.20 -20.50
CA ARG A 433 -5.95 23.77 -20.48
C ARG A 433 -5.86 22.48 -19.65
N GLY A 434 -5.59 21.29 -20.15
CA GLY A 434 -5.13 20.84 -21.46
C GLY A 434 -4.24 19.62 -21.20
N ARG A 435 -4.79 18.41 -21.34
CA ARG A 435 -4.02 17.16 -21.47
C ARG A 435 -2.99 17.36 -22.58
N LEU A 436 -1.69 17.32 -22.26
CA LEU A 436 -0.67 17.15 -23.30
C LEU A 436 -0.97 15.83 -24.01
N LYS A 437 -1.34 15.91 -25.29
CA LYS A 437 -1.62 14.70 -26.08
C LYS A 437 -0.30 13.95 -26.19
N LYS A 438 -0.31 12.62 -26.04
CA LYS A 438 0.89 11.77 -26.12
C LYS A 438 1.82 12.08 -27.32
N LYS A 439 1.27 12.59 -28.43
CA LYS A 439 2.03 13.04 -29.59
C LYS A 439 2.95 14.25 -29.32
N GLU A 440 2.53 15.18 -28.47
CA GLU A 440 3.29 16.37 -28.08
C GLU A 440 4.41 16.01 -27.11
N TYR A 441 4.12 15.18 -26.10
CA TYR A 441 5.14 14.63 -25.18
C TYR A 441 6.25 13.86 -25.93
N LEU A 442 5.86 13.06 -26.93
CA LEU A 442 6.80 12.35 -27.80
C LEU A 442 7.58 13.29 -28.75
N ALA A 443 7.04 14.47 -29.09
CA ALA A 443 7.75 15.47 -29.89
C ALA A 443 8.83 16.19 -29.06
N THR A 444 8.56 16.47 -27.78
CA THR A 444 9.54 17.02 -26.84
C THR A 444 10.73 16.07 -26.61
N LEU A 445 10.47 14.76 -26.60
CA LEU A 445 11.50 13.72 -26.54
C LEU A 445 12.35 13.61 -27.83
N LYS A 446 11.80 13.99 -28.98
CA LYS A 446 12.55 14.04 -30.25
C LYS A 446 13.44 15.27 -30.37
N LEU A 447 13.00 16.41 -29.82
CA LEU A 447 13.78 17.66 -29.77
C LEU A 447 14.99 17.57 -28.82
N THR A 448 14.95 16.69 -27.82
CA THR A 448 16.04 16.47 -26.84
C THR A 448 17.10 15.46 -27.28
N GLY A 449 17.12 15.05 -28.55
CA GLY A 449 18.25 14.36 -29.18
C GLY A 449 18.48 12.89 -28.79
N ARG A 450 17.60 12.24 -28.03
CA ARG A 450 17.71 10.80 -27.73
C ARG A 450 17.17 9.95 -28.89
N LYS A 451 18.03 9.64 -29.87
CA LYS A 451 17.73 8.68 -30.94
C LYS A 451 17.57 7.26 -30.37
N THR A 452 16.41 6.65 -30.59
CA THR A 452 16.24 5.19 -30.56
C THR A 452 16.41 4.64 -31.98
N ALA A 453 17.23 3.61 -32.15
CA ALA A 453 17.34 2.86 -33.39
C ALA A 453 15.99 2.17 -33.70
N ALA A 454 15.53 2.34 -34.93
CA ALA A 454 14.19 1.99 -35.37
C ALA A 454 13.99 0.48 -35.59
N GLY A 455 12.81 -0.03 -35.19
CA GLY A 455 12.30 -1.29 -35.71
C GLY A 455 11.31 -2.06 -34.82
N ARG A 456 10.11 -1.52 -34.56
CA ARG A 456 8.81 -2.25 -34.48
C ARG A 456 7.71 -1.31 -34.01
N ALA A 457 6.58 -1.35 -34.71
CA ALA A 457 5.44 -0.47 -34.52
C ALA A 457 4.69 -0.77 -33.20
N SER A 458 4.50 0.25 -32.36
CA SER A 458 3.59 0.24 -31.22
C SER A 458 2.85 1.57 -31.09
N SER A 459 1.52 1.49 -31.18
CA SER A 459 0.54 2.58 -31.07
C SER A 459 0.31 3.03 -29.59
N PRO A 460 -0.38 4.16 -29.32
CA PRO A 460 -0.10 5.02 -28.17
C PRO A 460 -0.82 4.64 -26.84
N SER A 461 -0.03 4.47 -25.78
CA SER A 461 -0.37 4.35 -24.34
C SER A 461 -1.26 5.44 -23.72
N ASP A 462 -2.20 4.99 -22.89
CA ASP A 462 -2.63 5.61 -21.63
C ASP A 462 -2.37 4.59 -20.50
N GLY A 463 -1.88 5.08 -19.36
CA GLY A 463 -1.04 4.33 -18.42
C GLY A 463 -1.71 3.28 -17.52
N ASN A 464 -0.93 2.24 -17.20
CA ASN A 464 -0.60 1.82 -15.84
C ASN A 464 0.49 0.72 -15.90
N ASP A 465 1.28 0.72 -14.84
CA ASP A 465 2.57 0.08 -14.58
C ASP A 465 3.04 -1.11 -15.43
N GLU A 466 4.33 -1.02 -15.74
CA GLU A 466 5.18 -2.06 -16.30
C GLU A 466 5.44 -3.14 -15.24
N GLY A 467 5.29 -4.41 -15.66
CA GLY A 467 5.50 -5.57 -14.81
C GLY A 467 6.96 -5.79 -14.42
N VAL A 468 7.15 -6.21 -13.18
CA VAL A 468 8.35 -6.86 -12.62
C VAL A 468 8.32 -8.32 -13.12
N ARG A 469 9.28 -8.97 -13.80
CA ARG A 469 10.70 -8.76 -14.17
C ARG A 469 10.97 -9.37 -15.56
N ARG A 470 11.79 -8.71 -16.38
CA ARG A 470 12.86 -9.36 -17.18
C ARG A 470 14.14 -8.56 -16.89
N GLY A 471 15.24 -9.28 -16.69
CA GLY A 471 16.46 -8.73 -16.10
C GLY A 471 17.16 -7.63 -16.91
N GLY A 472 17.99 -6.86 -16.19
CA GLY A 472 19.12 -6.11 -16.74
C GLY A 472 18.80 -4.75 -17.36
N HIS A 473 19.29 -3.70 -16.69
CA HIS A 473 19.47 -2.30 -17.14
C HIS A 473 18.25 -1.38 -17.32
N ASP A 474 18.14 -0.48 -16.32
CA ASP A 474 17.73 0.93 -16.30
C ASP A 474 16.70 1.55 -17.26
N CYS A 475 15.89 2.40 -16.61
CA CYS A 475 15.08 3.53 -17.05
C CYS A 475 13.67 3.27 -17.65
N GLY A 476 12.74 2.96 -16.74
CA GLY A 476 11.29 3.23 -16.81
C GLY A 476 10.80 3.56 -15.38
N ALA A 477 9.65 4.23 -15.21
CA ALA A 477 9.17 4.73 -13.90
C ALA A 477 9.36 3.71 -12.76
N CYS A 478 10.12 4.09 -11.73
CA CYS A 478 10.81 3.17 -10.84
C CYS A 478 9.92 2.56 -9.73
N VAL A 479 8.85 1.85 -10.07
CA VAL A 479 7.94 1.25 -9.06
C VAL A 479 8.60 0.12 -8.26
N GLY A 480 9.56 -0.62 -8.85
CA GLY A 480 10.42 -1.56 -8.10
C GLY A 480 11.39 -0.90 -7.10
N SER A 481 11.32 0.43 -6.94
CA SER A 481 12.21 1.22 -6.09
C SER A 481 11.48 2.04 -5.02
N SER A 482 10.15 2.07 -5.07
CA SER A 482 9.31 2.80 -4.13
C SER A 482 9.29 2.11 -2.76
N ILE A 483 9.17 2.90 -1.69
CA ILE A 483 9.04 2.40 -0.32
C ILE A 483 7.72 2.92 0.24
N GLY A 484 6.82 1.99 0.59
CA GLY A 484 5.49 2.31 1.09
C GLY A 484 4.37 2.15 0.06
N GLY A 485 3.14 2.33 0.53
CA GLY A 485 1.91 2.05 -0.22
C GLY A 485 0.66 2.36 0.61
N THR A 486 -0.46 1.78 0.21
CA THR A 486 -1.75 1.94 0.88
C THR A 486 -1.88 0.93 2.02
N PHE A 487 -2.45 1.36 3.15
CA PHE A 487 -2.67 0.58 4.36
C PHE A 487 -4.17 0.43 4.66
N PRO A 488 -4.60 -0.74 5.21
CA PRO A 488 -3.78 -1.86 5.67
C PRO A 488 -3.16 -2.70 4.55
N VAL A 489 -2.09 -3.43 4.90
CA VAL A 489 -1.39 -4.38 4.03
C VAL A 489 -1.67 -5.82 4.50
N GLY A 490 -1.23 -6.80 3.73
CA GLY A 490 -1.31 -8.22 4.07
C GLY A 490 -2.26 -8.96 3.14
N GLU A 491 -1.79 -9.27 1.93
CA GLU A 491 -2.54 -10.07 0.96
C GLU A 491 -1.62 -10.84 0.01
N VAL A 492 -2.06 -12.03 -0.40
CA VAL A 492 -1.55 -12.81 -1.53
C VAL A 492 -2.60 -12.76 -2.64
N ILE A 493 -2.20 -12.35 -3.84
CA ILE A 493 -3.10 -12.20 -5.00
C ILE A 493 -2.66 -13.13 -6.12
N SER A 494 -3.60 -13.85 -6.70
CA SER A 494 -3.40 -14.66 -7.91
C SER A 494 -4.67 -14.64 -8.77
N GLU A 495 -4.68 -15.40 -9.85
CA GLU A 495 -5.80 -15.55 -10.76
C GLU A 495 -5.71 -16.93 -11.44
N SER A 496 -6.85 -17.57 -11.75
CA SER A 496 -6.87 -18.81 -12.55
C SER A 496 -6.17 -18.59 -13.88
N PHE A 497 -5.15 -19.36 -14.24
CA PHE A 497 -4.45 -19.18 -15.52
C PHE A 497 -5.41 -19.36 -16.70
N ASP A 498 -6.20 -20.44 -16.68
CA ASP A 498 -7.32 -20.67 -17.59
C ASP A 498 -8.66 -20.46 -16.86
N LEU A 499 -9.38 -19.38 -17.19
CA LEU A 499 -10.67 -19.07 -16.57
C LEU A 499 -11.71 -20.16 -16.80
N SER A 500 -11.65 -20.89 -17.93
CA SER A 500 -12.62 -21.96 -18.22
C SER A 500 -12.49 -23.18 -17.30
N LYS A 501 -11.42 -23.23 -16.51
CA LYS A 501 -11.12 -24.30 -15.55
C LYS A 501 -11.43 -23.91 -14.10
N LEU A 502 -12.15 -22.81 -13.89
CA LEU A 502 -12.70 -22.40 -12.59
C LEU A 502 -14.16 -22.86 -12.48
N ASN A 503 -14.45 -23.79 -11.56
CA ASN A 503 -15.76 -24.41 -11.42
C ASN A 503 -16.11 -24.71 -9.96
N GLY A 504 -17.40 -24.71 -9.64
CA GLY A 504 -17.93 -25.16 -8.35
C GLY A 504 -18.91 -24.18 -7.73
N THR A 505 -19.06 -24.27 -6.43
CA THR A 505 -19.95 -23.39 -5.67
C THR A 505 -19.20 -22.88 -4.44
N CYS A 506 -19.37 -21.59 -4.15
CA CYS A 506 -18.82 -20.96 -2.96
C CYS A 506 -19.95 -20.25 -2.19
N SER A 507 -19.66 -19.88 -0.94
CA SER A 507 -20.59 -19.15 -0.08
C SER A 507 -20.05 -17.76 0.17
N VAL A 508 -20.78 -16.73 -0.27
CA VAL A 508 -20.43 -15.32 -0.13
C VAL A 508 -21.03 -14.80 1.17
N PHE A 509 -20.21 -14.32 2.10
CA PHE A 509 -20.70 -13.74 3.37
C PHE A 509 -20.71 -12.21 3.37
N ALA A 510 -19.94 -11.57 2.50
CA ALA A 510 -19.94 -10.12 2.34
C ALA A 510 -19.61 -9.72 0.90
N TYR A 511 -20.05 -8.54 0.51
CA TYR A 511 -19.86 -7.95 -0.82
C TYR A 511 -19.90 -6.41 -0.72
N PRO A 512 -19.34 -5.66 -1.68
CA PRO A 512 -19.45 -4.22 -1.72
C PRO A 512 -20.88 -3.81 -2.12
N SER A 513 -21.49 -2.90 -1.37
CA SER A 513 -22.72 -2.21 -1.77
C SER A 513 -22.53 -1.43 -3.07
N LEU A 514 -23.63 -0.91 -3.62
CA LEU A 514 -23.59 0.06 -4.74
C LEU A 514 -22.80 1.32 -4.39
N PHE A 515 -22.60 1.61 -3.11
CA PHE A 515 -21.78 2.70 -2.59
C PHE A 515 -20.33 2.29 -2.27
N LYS A 516 -19.94 1.05 -2.60
CA LYS A 516 -18.60 0.47 -2.37
C LYS A 516 -18.24 0.33 -0.89
N GLU A 517 -19.21 -0.01 -0.08
CA GLU A 517 -19.02 -0.30 1.34
C GLU A 517 -19.24 -1.78 1.59
N VAL A 518 -18.53 -2.36 2.54
CA VAL A 518 -18.72 -3.76 2.88
C VAL A 518 -20.13 -3.97 3.46
N THR A 519 -20.91 -4.80 2.80
CA THR A 519 -22.24 -5.23 3.20
C THR A 519 -22.25 -6.73 3.45
N MET A 520 -22.90 -7.15 4.54
CA MET A 520 -23.03 -8.56 4.89
C MET A 520 -24.16 -9.24 4.11
N SER A 521 -23.97 -10.51 3.77
CA SER A 521 -25.02 -11.37 3.24
C SER A 521 -25.83 -11.94 4.40
N ASP A 522 -26.77 -11.15 4.91
CA ASP A 522 -27.60 -11.52 6.06
C ASP A 522 -28.91 -12.20 5.64
N PRO A 523 -29.44 -13.16 6.44
CA PRO A 523 -28.92 -13.62 7.74
C PRO A 523 -27.79 -14.67 7.63
N GLU A 524 -27.55 -15.23 6.44
CA GLU A 524 -26.58 -16.29 6.22
C GLU A 524 -25.86 -16.15 4.86
N PRO A 525 -24.64 -16.71 4.71
CA PRO A 525 -23.89 -16.64 3.46
C PRO A 525 -24.65 -17.22 2.28
N VAL A 526 -24.52 -16.57 1.13
CA VAL A 526 -25.27 -16.89 -0.08
C VAL A 526 -24.44 -17.80 -0.98
N ALA A 527 -25.06 -18.88 -1.46
CA ALA A 527 -24.43 -19.76 -2.42
C ALA A 527 -24.28 -19.07 -3.78
N MET A 528 -23.09 -19.12 -4.37
CA MET A 528 -22.81 -18.64 -5.72
C MET A 528 -22.16 -19.75 -6.54
N ARG A 529 -22.79 -20.10 -7.66
CA ARG A 529 -22.33 -21.15 -8.58
C ARG A 529 -21.52 -20.54 -9.72
N ILE A 530 -20.35 -21.11 -9.95
CA ILE A 530 -19.41 -20.70 -11.00
C ILE A 530 -19.17 -21.88 -11.94
N GLU A 531 -19.35 -21.65 -13.23
CA GLU A 531 -19.03 -22.63 -14.27
C GLU A 531 -18.17 -21.96 -15.34
N LYS A 532 -17.03 -22.60 -15.67
CA LYS A 532 -16.07 -22.11 -16.65
C LYS A 532 -15.65 -20.66 -16.40
N GLY A 533 -15.48 -20.31 -15.12
CA GLY A 533 -15.08 -18.99 -14.66
C GLY A 533 -16.18 -17.92 -14.73
N VAL A 534 -17.43 -18.30 -14.98
CA VAL A 534 -18.58 -17.37 -15.03
C VAL A 534 -19.55 -17.68 -13.90
N VAL A 535 -20.02 -16.65 -13.21
CA VAL A 535 -21.14 -16.78 -12.26
C VAL A 535 -22.39 -17.14 -13.04
N THR A 536 -22.90 -18.36 -12.87
CA THR A 536 -24.08 -18.86 -13.58
C THR A 536 -25.35 -18.75 -12.75
N ASP A 537 -25.24 -18.96 -11.44
CA ASP A 537 -26.39 -18.96 -10.53
C ASP A 537 -26.02 -18.38 -9.16
N ILE A 538 -27.02 -17.81 -8.49
CA ILE A 538 -26.92 -17.31 -7.11
C ILE A 538 -28.13 -17.79 -6.32
N GLY A 539 -27.92 -18.16 -5.06
CA GLY A 539 -28.94 -18.76 -4.22
C GLY A 539 -30.21 -17.90 -4.11
N PRO A 540 -31.39 -18.51 -3.92
CA PRO A 540 -32.67 -17.79 -3.88
C PRO A 540 -32.80 -16.85 -2.68
N ASN A 541 -31.97 -17.01 -1.66
CA ASN A 541 -31.88 -16.15 -0.48
C ASN A 541 -30.88 -14.99 -0.67
N ALA A 542 -30.35 -14.77 -1.87
CA ALA A 542 -29.41 -13.68 -2.14
C ALA A 542 -30.04 -12.30 -1.86
N PRO A 543 -29.33 -11.38 -1.18
CA PRO A 543 -29.72 -9.99 -1.08
C PRO A 543 -29.97 -9.39 -2.47
N ALA A 544 -31.04 -8.62 -2.60
CA ALA A 544 -31.44 -8.02 -3.88
C ALA A 544 -30.32 -7.17 -4.49
N GLU A 545 -29.55 -6.45 -3.66
CA GLU A 545 -28.43 -5.62 -4.10
C GLU A 545 -27.29 -6.46 -4.72
N LEU A 546 -26.98 -7.64 -4.17
CA LEU A 546 -25.97 -8.53 -4.73
C LEU A 546 -26.42 -9.09 -6.10
N VAL A 547 -27.71 -9.43 -6.23
CA VAL A 547 -28.30 -9.84 -7.51
C VAL A 547 -28.22 -8.71 -8.54
N GLU A 548 -28.52 -7.48 -8.11
CA GLU A 548 -28.43 -6.27 -8.95
C GLU A 548 -26.99 -6.03 -9.43
N LEU A 549 -25.99 -6.10 -8.54
CA LEU A 549 -24.57 -5.95 -8.89
C LEU A 549 -24.13 -6.94 -9.97
N ILE A 550 -24.45 -8.22 -9.81
CA ILE A 550 -24.15 -9.25 -10.82
C ILE A 550 -24.89 -8.96 -12.13
N GLY A 551 -26.15 -8.50 -12.03
CA GLY A 551 -26.95 -8.05 -13.16
C GLY A 551 -26.29 -6.92 -13.95
N LEU A 552 -25.75 -5.91 -13.27
CA LEU A 552 -25.04 -4.77 -13.87
C LEU A 552 -23.77 -5.23 -14.61
N VAL A 553 -23.00 -6.15 -14.02
CA VAL A 553 -21.81 -6.73 -14.67
C VAL A 553 -22.22 -7.47 -15.95
N ARG A 554 -23.23 -8.34 -15.87
CA ARG A 554 -23.74 -9.09 -17.04
C ARG A 554 -24.25 -8.16 -18.14
N GLN A 555 -24.98 -7.10 -17.78
CA GLN A 555 -25.50 -6.12 -18.74
C GLN A 555 -24.36 -5.39 -19.47
N ALA A 556 -23.28 -5.04 -18.76
CA ALA A 556 -22.21 -4.24 -19.33
C ALA A 556 -21.12 -5.06 -20.05
N GLU A 557 -20.89 -6.30 -19.61
CA GLU A 557 -19.76 -7.13 -20.04
C GLU A 557 -20.19 -8.45 -20.69
N GLY A 558 -21.49 -8.73 -20.75
CA GLY A 558 -22.10 -9.94 -21.31
C GLY A 558 -22.07 -11.14 -20.36
N ALA A 559 -20.97 -11.32 -19.63
CA ALA A 559 -20.82 -12.37 -18.62
C ALA A 559 -20.10 -11.84 -17.39
N CYS A 560 -20.53 -12.29 -16.21
CA CYS A 560 -19.89 -11.99 -14.93
C CYS A 560 -18.78 -13.03 -14.69
N TYR A 561 -17.58 -12.71 -15.16
CA TYR A 561 -16.41 -13.56 -14.93
C TYR A 561 -15.90 -13.42 -13.50
N VAL A 562 -15.22 -14.46 -13.01
CA VAL A 562 -14.40 -14.43 -11.81
C VAL A 562 -12.94 -14.37 -12.24
N ARG A 563 -12.22 -13.35 -11.80
CA ARG A 563 -10.84 -13.05 -12.24
C ARG A 563 -9.82 -13.36 -11.14
N GLU A 564 -9.91 -12.61 -10.06
CA GLU A 564 -8.89 -12.61 -9.01
C GLU A 564 -9.22 -13.63 -7.91
N LEU A 565 -8.17 -14.18 -7.31
CA LEU A 565 -8.16 -14.85 -6.02
C LEU A 565 -7.31 -14.00 -5.07
N GLY A 566 -7.93 -13.44 -4.05
CA GLY A 566 -7.24 -12.74 -2.97
C GLY A 566 -7.29 -13.55 -1.68
N ILE A 567 -6.16 -13.63 -1.00
CA ILE A 567 -6.02 -14.25 0.32
C ILE A 567 -5.49 -13.18 1.26
N GLY A 568 -6.38 -12.63 2.09
CA GLY A 568 -5.99 -11.64 3.08
C GLY A 568 -5.28 -12.29 4.26
N LEU A 569 -4.37 -11.54 4.87
CA LEU A 569 -3.48 -12.03 5.92
C LEU A 569 -3.76 -11.38 7.29
N SER A 570 -4.46 -10.25 7.33
CA SER A 570 -4.74 -9.53 8.56
C SER A 570 -5.76 -10.27 9.42
N PRO A 571 -5.36 -10.70 10.62
CA PRO A 571 -6.29 -11.39 11.50
C PRO A 571 -7.23 -10.44 12.24
N HIS A 572 -6.98 -9.13 12.16
CA HIS A 572 -7.76 -8.12 12.87
C HIS A 572 -9.03 -7.70 12.13
N VAL A 573 -9.23 -8.23 10.92
CA VAL A 573 -10.39 -7.96 10.09
C VAL A 573 -10.98 -9.28 9.61
N GLY A 574 -12.31 -9.35 9.51
CA GLY A 574 -13.03 -10.53 9.02
C GLY A 574 -14.49 -10.49 9.42
N ARG A 575 -15.20 -11.61 9.29
CA ARG A 575 -16.66 -11.69 9.50
C ARG A 575 -17.15 -11.14 10.85
N GLY A 576 -16.38 -11.34 11.93
CA GLY A 576 -16.70 -10.80 13.26
C GLY A 576 -15.99 -9.49 13.61
N ARG A 577 -15.22 -8.93 12.68
CA ARG A 577 -14.40 -7.71 12.83
C ARG A 577 -14.45 -6.94 11.52
N VAL A 578 -15.63 -6.41 11.20
CA VAL A 578 -15.89 -5.77 9.91
C VAL A 578 -15.33 -4.35 9.91
N VAL A 579 -14.80 -3.95 8.76
CA VAL A 579 -14.55 -2.55 8.41
C VAL A 579 -15.29 -2.25 7.11
N SER A 580 -15.90 -1.08 7.01
CA SER A 580 -16.77 -0.69 5.89
C SER A 580 -16.00 -0.36 4.62
N ASP A 581 -14.71 -0.02 4.69
CA ASP A 581 -13.88 0.15 3.50
C ASP A 581 -13.51 -1.20 2.88
N VAL A 582 -13.87 -1.40 1.61
CA VAL A 582 -13.66 -2.65 0.88
C VAL A 582 -12.18 -2.99 0.76
N SER A 583 -11.34 -2.01 0.42
CA SER A 583 -9.90 -2.23 0.23
C SER A 583 -9.16 -2.56 1.53
N ALA A 584 -9.62 -2.03 2.66
CA ALA A 584 -9.17 -2.44 3.97
C ALA A 584 -9.68 -3.85 4.33
N PHE A 585 -10.91 -4.18 3.95
CA PHE A 585 -11.53 -5.47 4.22
C PHE A 585 -10.95 -6.62 3.37
N GLU A 586 -10.41 -6.36 2.17
CA GLU A 586 -9.59 -7.30 1.38
C GLU A 586 -8.45 -7.92 2.19
N ARG A 587 -7.95 -7.23 3.23
CA ARG A 587 -6.87 -7.75 4.07
C ARG A 587 -7.34 -8.78 5.09
N GLN A 588 -8.64 -9.01 5.25
CA GLN A 588 -9.19 -9.97 6.21
C GLN A 588 -8.59 -11.36 6.05
N PHE A 589 -8.28 -12.03 7.17
CA PHE A 589 -7.73 -13.38 7.14
C PHE A 589 -8.76 -14.39 6.62
N GLY A 590 -8.72 -14.63 5.32
CA GLY A 590 -9.73 -15.38 4.58
C GLY A 590 -9.54 -15.22 3.07
N VAL A 591 -10.61 -15.47 2.31
CA VAL A 591 -10.58 -15.43 0.84
C VAL A 591 -11.60 -14.45 0.28
N HIS A 592 -11.20 -13.67 -0.71
CA HIS A 592 -12.10 -12.97 -1.63
C HIS A 592 -11.80 -13.33 -3.08
N ILE A 593 -12.78 -13.09 -3.94
CA ILE A 593 -12.66 -13.22 -5.39
C ILE A 593 -13.25 -12.00 -6.08
N SER A 594 -12.67 -11.58 -7.20
CA SER A 594 -13.20 -10.43 -7.94
C SER A 594 -14.12 -10.85 -9.08
N LEU A 595 -15.29 -10.21 -9.14
CA LEU A 595 -16.27 -10.33 -10.21
C LEU A 595 -16.08 -9.25 -11.28
N GLY A 596 -16.31 -9.61 -12.54
CA GLY A 596 -16.14 -8.76 -13.72
C GLY A 596 -14.90 -9.11 -14.53
N GLN A 597 -14.76 -8.52 -15.72
CA GLN A 597 -13.68 -8.82 -16.66
C GLN A 597 -12.41 -7.99 -16.41
N ARG A 598 -12.49 -6.93 -15.59
CA ARG A 598 -11.35 -6.04 -15.33
C ARG A 598 -10.46 -6.68 -14.27
N HIS A 599 -9.16 -6.69 -14.55
CA HIS A 599 -8.14 -7.03 -13.57
C HIS A 599 -7.01 -6.00 -13.64
N PRO A 600 -6.64 -5.35 -12.52
CA PRO A 600 -5.61 -4.32 -12.54
C PRO A 600 -4.20 -4.87 -12.73
N LEU A 601 -3.93 -6.09 -12.27
CA LEU A 601 -2.58 -6.66 -12.17
C LEU A 601 -2.29 -7.66 -13.30
N PHE A 602 -3.14 -8.66 -13.50
CA PHE A 602 -2.88 -9.73 -14.47
C PHE A 602 -3.48 -9.45 -15.86
N VAL A 603 -2.68 -9.72 -16.89
CA VAL A 603 -3.10 -9.69 -18.29
C VAL A 603 -3.09 -11.12 -18.83
N LYS A 604 -4.26 -11.59 -19.28
CA LYS A 604 -4.42 -12.97 -19.75
C LYS A 604 -3.51 -13.30 -20.91
N GLN A 605 -2.79 -14.40 -20.74
CA GLN A 605 -1.95 -14.98 -21.77
C GLN A 605 -2.70 -16.10 -22.50
N PRO A 606 -2.40 -16.34 -23.79
CA PRO A 606 -3.01 -17.44 -24.55
C PRO A 606 -2.44 -18.83 -24.20
N GLY A 607 -1.38 -18.89 -23.37
CA GLY A 607 -0.76 -20.14 -22.94
C GLY A 607 0.51 -19.91 -22.10
N LYS A 608 0.85 -20.88 -21.24
CA LYS A 608 2.08 -20.90 -20.43
C LYS A 608 3.18 -21.51 -21.29
N ARG A 609 4.36 -20.88 -21.28
CA ARG A 609 5.52 -21.34 -22.05
C ARG A 609 6.66 -21.72 -21.12
N ASN A 610 7.45 -22.70 -21.55
CA ASN A 610 8.72 -23.04 -20.91
C ASN A 610 9.79 -21.98 -21.21
N ALA A 611 10.92 -22.06 -20.50
CA ALA A 611 12.05 -21.16 -20.70
C ALA A 611 12.62 -21.19 -22.13
N ASP A 612 12.53 -22.34 -22.81
CA ASP A 612 12.93 -22.53 -24.21
C ASP A 612 11.89 -21.99 -25.23
N GLY A 613 10.80 -21.40 -24.77
CA GLY A 613 9.73 -20.85 -25.60
C GLY A 613 8.69 -21.86 -26.08
N SER A 614 8.88 -23.17 -25.83
CA SER A 614 7.89 -24.20 -26.14
C SER A 614 6.58 -23.96 -25.36
N MET A 615 5.45 -24.30 -25.99
CA MET A 615 4.14 -24.17 -25.35
C MET A 615 3.97 -25.32 -24.35
N ALA A 616 3.81 -24.99 -23.07
CA ALA A 616 3.59 -25.97 -22.01
C ALA A 616 2.10 -26.23 -21.77
N VAL A 617 1.30 -25.16 -21.73
CA VAL A 617 -0.15 -25.23 -21.53
C VAL A 617 -0.82 -24.22 -22.45
N ARG A 618 -1.87 -24.63 -23.15
CA ARG A 618 -2.70 -23.74 -23.96
C ARG A 618 -3.96 -23.39 -23.17
N VAL A 619 -4.34 -22.11 -23.16
CA VAL A 619 -5.60 -21.68 -22.54
C VAL A 619 -6.75 -22.04 -23.48
N GLU A 620 -7.75 -22.75 -22.97
CA GLU A 620 -9.00 -23.07 -23.67
C GLU A 620 -10.04 -21.95 -23.49
N GLY A 621 -10.02 -21.30 -22.34
CA GLY A 621 -10.94 -20.24 -21.96
C GLY A 621 -10.66 -18.88 -22.63
N PRO A 622 -11.41 -17.84 -22.20
CA PRO A 622 -11.29 -16.52 -22.78
C PRO A 622 -9.97 -15.84 -22.43
N VAL A 623 -9.32 -15.28 -23.45
CA VAL A 623 -8.13 -14.43 -23.30
C VAL A 623 -8.57 -12.96 -23.27
N LEU A 624 -8.83 -12.47 -22.06
CA LEU A 624 -9.33 -11.11 -21.84
C LEU A 624 -8.22 -10.06 -21.96
N LYS A 625 -8.47 -9.02 -22.75
CA LYS A 625 -7.54 -7.87 -22.90
C LYS A 625 -7.59 -6.98 -21.66
N ARG A 626 -6.52 -6.22 -21.39
CA ARG A 626 -6.41 -5.29 -20.23
C ARG A 626 -7.57 -4.29 -20.11
N LYS A 627 -8.17 -3.87 -21.23
CA LYS A 627 -9.33 -2.94 -21.28
C LYS A 627 -10.67 -3.63 -21.58
N ALA A 628 -10.74 -4.96 -21.49
CA ALA A 628 -11.95 -5.70 -21.83
C ALA A 628 -13.08 -5.48 -20.81
N GLY A 629 -12.75 -5.30 -19.53
CA GLY A 629 -13.72 -5.10 -18.46
C GLY A 629 -13.79 -3.67 -17.93
N LYS A 630 -14.97 -3.34 -17.39
CA LYS A 630 -15.31 -2.14 -16.64
C LYS A 630 -15.33 -2.40 -15.13
N TYR A 631 -15.80 -3.58 -14.72
CA TYR A 631 -16.04 -3.95 -13.34
C TYR A 631 -14.95 -4.85 -12.77
N HIS A 632 -14.64 -4.59 -11.51
CA HIS A 632 -13.80 -5.37 -10.62
C HIS A 632 -14.45 -5.21 -9.24
N ILE A 633 -15.13 -6.24 -8.77
CA ILE A 633 -15.99 -6.22 -7.58
C ILE A 633 -15.58 -7.38 -6.69
N ASP A 634 -14.94 -7.10 -5.57
CA ASP A 634 -14.41 -8.10 -4.65
C ASP A 634 -15.52 -8.62 -3.72
N VAL A 635 -15.82 -9.91 -3.80
CA VAL A 635 -16.78 -10.57 -2.89
C VAL A 635 -16.05 -11.53 -1.97
N PHE A 636 -16.50 -11.61 -0.72
CA PHE A 636 -15.80 -12.28 0.37
C PHE A 636 -16.43 -13.63 0.66
N LEU A 637 -15.61 -14.68 0.64
CA LEU A 637 -16.05 -16.07 0.77
C LEU A 637 -15.97 -16.54 2.21
N ASP A 638 -16.96 -17.33 2.64
CA ASP A 638 -17.01 -17.96 3.96
C ASP A 638 -16.12 -19.22 3.98
N ALA A 639 -14.85 -19.02 3.58
CA ALA A 639 -13.86 -20.05 3.41
C ALA A 639 -13.43 -20.62 4.76
N ALA A 640 -13.50 -21.94 4.90
CA ALA A 640 -12.90 -22.66 6.03
C ALA A 640 -11.45 -23.04 5.72
N ARG A 641 -11.18 -23.49 4.49
CA ARG A 641 -9.86 -23.95 4.05
C ARG A 641 -9.57 -23.60 2.60
N LEU A 642 -8.28 -23.42 2.30
CA LEU A 642 -7.73 -23.48 0.96
C LEU A 642 -6.81 -24.70 0.89
N GLU A 643 -6.99 -25.54 -0.13
CA GLU A 643 -6.27 -26.81 -0.30
C GLU A 643 -5.68 -26.89 -1.71
N MET A 644 -4.42 -27.31 -1.83
CA MET A 644 -3.77 -27.53 -3.12
C MET A 644 -2.73 -28.65 -3.02
N GLY A 645 -3.06 -29.82 -3.56
CA GLY A 645 -2.24 -31.02 -3.35
C GLY A 645 -2.15 -31.37 -1.86
N ALA A 646 -0.94 -31.41 -1.32
CA ALA A 646 -0.69 -31.60 0.11
C ALA A 646 -0.76 -30.30 0.94
N PHE A 647 -0.72 -29.14 0.30
CA PHE A 647 -0.68 -27.85 1.00
C PHE A 647 -2.09 -27.41 1.43
N VAL A 648 -2.20 -26.93 2.67
CA VAL A 648 -3.46 -26.42 3.23
C VAL A 648 -3.23 -25.12 4.01
N VAL A 649 -4.12 -24.14 3.78
CA VAL A 649 -4.34 -22.99 4.67
C VAL A 649 -5.68 -23.19 5.38
N ASP A 650 -5.66 -23.17 6.71
CA ASP A 650 -6.85 -23.42 7.54
C ASP A 650 -7.32 -22.12 8.22
N PHE A 651 -8.33 -21.47 7.62
CA PHE A 651 -8.88 -20.22 8.11
C PHE A 651 -9.66 -20.38 9.41
N THR A 652 -10.09 -21.61 9.75
CA THR A 652 -10.80 -21.90 11.01
C THR A 652 -9.88 -21.88 12.23
N LYS A 653 -8.57 -22.07 12.03
CA LYS A 653 -7.59 -21.99 13.12
C LYS A 653 -7.36 -20.55 13.56
N GLY A 654 -7.60 -19.55 12.71
CA GLY A 654 -7.60 -18.15 13.08
C GLY A 654 -6.31 -17.65 13.77
N VAL A 655 -6.48 -16.60 14.57
CA VAL A 655 -5.44 -15.90 15.34
C VAL A 655 -5.25 -16.55 16.71
N CYS A 656 -4.02 -16.53 17.21
CA CYS A 656 -3.76 -16.72 18.64
C CYS A 656 -4.59 -15.70 19.44
N ALA A 657 -5.22 -16.15 20.52
CA ALA A 657 -5.75 -15.20 21.51
C ALA A 657 -4.59 -14.33 21.99
N ALA A 658 -4.78 -13.01 22.04
CA ALA A 658 -3.75 -12.12 22.56
C ALA A 658 -3.30 -12.64 23.94
N PRO A 659 -1.98 -12.73 24.23
CA PRO A 659 -1.56 -12.98 25.59
C PRO A 659 -2.20 -11.91 26.49
N PRO A 660 -2.68 -12.26 27.70
CA PRO A 660 -3.18 -11.26 28.62
C PRO A 660 -2.10 -10.17 28.76
N SER A 661 -2.50 -8.91 28.56
CA SER A 661 -1.56 -7.80 28.51
C SER A 661 -0.62 -7.87 29.73
N ALA A 662 0.65 -7.50 29.54
CA ALA A 662 1.65 -7.46 30.62
C ALA A 662 1.21 -6.58 31.83
N ALA A 663 0.13 -5.81 31.70
CA ALA A 663 -0.51 -5.10 32.82
C ALA A 663 -1.17 -6.04 33.85
N ALA A 664 -1.60 -7.25 33.46
CA ALA A 664 -2.24 -8.21 34.37
C ALA A 664 -1.23 -9.03 35.21
N ALA A 665 0.04 -9.10 34.80
CA ALA A 665 1.08 -9.81 35.54
C ALA A 665 1.65 -8.99 36.72
N ALA A 666 1.46 -7.66 36.72
CA ALA A 666 1.93 -6.78 37.79
C ALA A 666 1.00 -6.70 39.02
N THR A 667 -0.14 -7.42 39.01
CA THR A 667 -1.10 -7.42 40.13
C THR A 667 -1.10 -8.71 40.95
N ARG A 668 -0.14 -9.63 40.69
CA ARG A 668 0.00 -10.89 41.44
C ARG A 668 1.46 -11.26 41.77
N ALA A 669 2.31 -10.26 42.01
CA ALA A 669 3.62 -10.46 42.64
C ALA A 669 3.77 -9.49 43.82
#